data_AF-A0A838PFC4-F1
#
_entry.id   AF-A0A838PFC4-F1
#
_cell.length_a   1.000
_cell.length_b   1.000
_cell.length_c   1.000
_cell.angle_alpha   90.00
_cell.angle_beta   90.00
_cell.angle_gamma   90.00
#
_symmetry.space_group_name_H-M   'P 1'
#
loop_
_entity.id
_entity.type
_entity.pdbx_description
1 polymer ?
#
loop_
_entity_poly.entity_id
_entity_poly.type
_entity_poly.pdbx_seq_one_letter_code
_entity_poly.pdbx_strand_id
1 'polypeptide(L)'
;PKPLAPGEKVLVEVDRSKSRTRLRDHAKMQDICVRRWRERTQSQLDDAAYAAAILTGGPLHGAEIPGYTSAGPSEPVKVEDRVLGGFGWQREDMKLVQQMGATGQEPISSLGYDGPLACLSPERQNLADYFKESVAVVTNPAIDREREVEHFSCRAVIGARPSLHDIRPEPSTVELAFPVLLGGHDGLAPLSDEVYRTVAHAHKSYLLEDLWEAFRGRSSVLDLSCLEAEDTRGAIERLKQEATVAVREGVELIVLSDRTVYEGDRRYLDPHLALAAVDLALREHYTSPGETNLRRRCGVVLRSAGIRNVHDTVLALGLGADAVCPYVMVEVSLLDDYATDVGNLASALRKGIEKVISTIGIHEVRGYSRLFSSIGLQPEVAAVFDTPSYMGSETQGTGFAELDSDGDERQRVLAGEAESKPAKTFRFYPKVYKSAVAAANGTGDFAAYSQKVRELELQQPISLRHVLDVRSDREPIPAEQVDPGVGLHDYPIVISSMSFGSQGETAYRAYAEAAKRANIIAMNGEGGEIQDMYGRYPLWRGQQVASGRFGVTSEMLNSSYLVEIKIGQGAKPGEGGHLPGKKVTAKVAQARNATEGTDLISPSNNHDLYSIEDLAELIDELKTANPDVRVSVKVPVVPNIGTISVGIAKAGADMITLSGFEGGTGAARSHALRHVGLPSDIGTRAVHLALMEAGIRNRVEIWADGGYRHASDIVKLHCLGANRVGFGTLAMVSLGCTICRGCQLDTCHVGIATQIEDKAEADLKGLKKFTPQEFEQSATNSARFFTAMGEELREIVASLGYERAQDLVGRSDLLVQARETARVDVTELIRPLEEMLDLQPIDLPAQADEREAAGLICARPIRMKAKEASTRIAALAGDVSAGNVLRREWGEPGGDTGGDAPLGAHDRVLGTELSGAIARRRIFDGGPAASEDTLAELRFEGGSVGGQGLGAFNVYGMDITVEGGAQDGVAKGMLGGKVAVMKGLSRSGRRVNGSVGKSFAYGAQRGRLFVQGSADSRFCIRLSGADVVVAGEPEQPLDDLRGGVADRANLKGFAFEYMTNGRAVVMGDPGPWFCAGQTGGRVYLRVNEEWGLDREALERRKGRGAKVDIRELDAEGVLDVQELLGNYCSELRATRQDEEADRVSALAAAAEEHFLMSIPEQQQTDPSVSTE
;
A
#
# COMPACT_ATOMS: atom_id res chain seq x y z
N PRO A 1 2.26 31.75 3.56
CA PRO A 1 3.01 30.53 3.16
C PRO A 1 3.25 30.53 1.65
N LYS A 2 4.39 30.00 1.17
CA LYS A 2 4.60 29.67 -0.25
C LYS A 2 4.61 28.14 -0.37
N PRO A 3 3.70 27.51 -1.13
CA PRO A 3 3.78 26.08 -1.43
C PRO A 3 5.02 25.81 -2.31
N LEU A 4 5.73 24.73 -2.01
CA LEU A 4 6.92 24.29 -2.77
C LEU A 4 6.54 23.10 -3.64
N ALA A 5 7.09 23.01 -4.84
CA ALA A 5 6.89 21.84 -5.69
C ALA A 5 7.65 20.60 -5.20
N PRO A 6 7.21 19.38 -5.57
CA PRO A 6 7.97 18.16 -5.36
C PRO A 6 9.40 18.29 -5.90
N GLY A 7 10.39 18.13 -5.02
CA GLY A 7 11.81 18.29 -5.36
C GLY A 7 12.30 19.74 -5.41
N GLU A 8 11.42 20.75 -5.29
CA GLU A 8 11.82 22.15 -5.15
C GLU A 8 12.55 22.33 -3.82
N LYS A 9 13.74 22.91 -3.89
CA LYS A 9 14.58 23.17 -2.72
C LYS A 9 14.90 24.66 -2.67
N VAL A 10 14.94 25.19 -1.45
CA VAL A 10 15.42 26.55 -1.19
C VAL A 10 16.69 26.49 -0.36
N LEU A 11 17.62 27.40 -0.65
CA LEU A 11 18.85 27.53 0.12
C LEU A 11 18.73 28.71 1.07
N VAL A 12 18.85 28.45 2.38
CA VAL A 12 18.95 29.50 3.40
C VAL A 12 20.42 29.75 3.72
N GLU A 13 20.95 30.89 3.28
CA GLU A 13 22.28 31.35 3.65
C GLU A 13 22.19 32.10 4.99
N VAL A 14 22.86 31.58 6.03
CA VAL A 14 22.91 32.22 7.35
C VAL A 14 24.26 32.90 7.54
N ASP A 15 24.28 34.23 7.50
CA ASP A 15 25.43 35.03 7.89
C ASP A 15 25.35 35.29 9.40
N ARG A 16 26.00 34.42 10.18
CA ARG A 16 26.05 34.50 11.64
C ARG A 16 26.73 35.78 12.15
N SER A 17 27.65 36.36 11.38
CA SER A 17 28.37 37.58 11.77
C SER A 17 27.49 38.82 11.69
N LYS A 18 26.46 38.79 10.82
CA LYS A 18 25.52 39.90 10.61
C LYS A 18 24.12 39.61 11.13
N SER A 19 23.92 38.47 11.79
CA SER A 19 22.60 37.96 12.19
C SER A 19 21.56 38.05 11.06
N ARG A 20 22.00 37.77 9.83
CA ARG A 20 21.18 37.94 8.62
C ARG A 20 21.00 36.61 7.92
N THR A 21 19.78 36.32 7.53
CA THR A 21 19.45 35.20 6.65
C THR A 21 19.14 35.71 5.26
N ARG A 22 19.52 34.94 4.24
CA ARG A 22 19.14 35.19 2.84
C ARG A 22 18.58 33.91 2.25
N LEU A 23 17.35 33.99 1.75
CA LEU A 23 16.74 32.90 1.00
C LEU A 23 17.19 32.99 -0.46
N ARG A 24 17.59 31.85 -1.03
CA ARG A 24 17.84 31.68 -2.47
C ARG A 24 16.82 30.69 -3.00
N ASP A 25 16.21 31.04 -4.13
CA ASP A 25 15.34 30.13 -4.87
C ASP A 25 16.11 28.91 -5.40
N HIS A 26 15.35 27.95 -5.92
CA HIS A 26 15.86 26.67 -6.39
C HIS A 26 16.88 26.83 -7.52
N ALA A 27 16.57 27.63 -8.54
CA ALA A 27 17.46 27.86 -9.67
C ALA A 27 18.81 28.43 -9.20
N LYS A 28 18.80 29.41 -8.28
CA LYS A 28 20.04 29.98 -7.77
C LYS A 28 20.82 29.00 -6.91
N MET A 29 20.14 28.12 -6.18
CA MET A 29 20.80 27.03 -5.45
C MET A 29 21.49 26.05 -6.41
N GLN A 30 20.82 25.65 -7.51
CA GLN A 30 21.39 24.75 -8.53
C GLN A 30 22.66 25.34 -9.16
N ASP A 31 22.64 26.61 -9.56
CA ASP A 31 23.83 27.32 -10.08
C ASP A 31 25.02 27.25 -9.11
N ILE A 32 24.76 27.46 -7.82
CA ILE A 32 25.79 27.45 -6.78
C ILE A 32 26.36 26.03 -6.64
N CYS A 33 25.50 25.00 -6.64
CA CYS A 33 25.90 23.60 -6.55
C CYS A 33 26.78 23.19 -7.75
N VAL A 34 26.35 23.48 -8.99
CA VAL A 34 27.11 23.17 -10.20
C VAL A 34 28.46 23.88 -10.20
N ARG A 35 28.48 25.18 -9.89
CA ARG A 35 29.72 25.95 -9.83
C ARG A 35 30.70 25.37 -8.80
N ARG A 36 30.23 25.09 -7.57
CA ARG A 36 31.06 24.50 -6.52
C ARG A 36 31.57 23.11 -6.89
N TRP A 37 30.75 22.31 -7.56
CA TRP A 37 31.17 21.00 -8.05
C TRP A 37 32.30 21.14 -9.07
N ARG A 38 32.15 22.02 -10.08
CA ARG A 38 33.20 22.33 -11.07
C ARG A 38 34.50 22.83 -10.41
N GLU A 39 34.39 23.75 -9.45
CA GLU A 39 35.53 24.26 -8.67
C GLU A 39 36.24 23.14 -7.91
N ARG A 40 35.48 22.21 -7.31
CA ARG A 40 36.01 21.08 -6.54
C ARG A 40 36.67 20.02 -7.42
N THR A 41 36.16 19.78 -8.63
CA THR A 41 36.65 18.72 -9.52
C THR A 41 37.67 19.19 -10.54
N GLN A 42 37.89 20.50 -10.69
CA GLN A 42 38.72 21.11 -11.74
C GLN A 42 38.33 20.65 -13.16
N SER A 43 37.09 20.16 -13.34
CA SER A 43 36.61 19.60 -14.61
C SER A 43 36.36 20.72 -15.64
N GLN A 44 36.95 20.56 -16.83
CA GLN A 44 36.75 21.43 -18.00
C GLN A 44 35.79 20.83 -19.05
N LEU A 45 35.02 19.79 -18.69
CA LEU A 45 34.37 18.90 -19.65
C LEU A 45 33.05 19.42 -20.24
N ASP A 46 32.79 18.96 -21.47
CA ASP A 46 31.57 19.10 -22.27
C ASP A 46 30.59 17.95 -21.95
N ASP A 47 29.31 18.27 -21.77
CA ASP A 47 28.26 17.31 -21.37
C ASP A 47 28.06 16.17 -22.39
N ALA A 48 28.49 16.38 -23.64
CA ALA A 48 28.35 15.43 -24.75
C ALA A 48 29.04 14.06 -24.53
N ALA A 49 30.12 14.01 -23.75
CA ALA A 49 30.89 12.78 -23.55
C ALA A 49 30.13 11.69 -22.77
N TYR A 50 29.18 12.07 -21.90
CA TYR A 50 28.39 11.11 -21.10
C TYR A 50 27.22 10.52 -21.88
N ALA A 51 26.65 11.27 -22.82
CA ALA A 51 25.48 10.85 -23.60
C ALA A 51 25.80 9.75 -24.63
N ALA A 52 26.99 9.75 -25.22
CA ALA A 52 27.39 8.75 -26.22
C ALA A 52 27.63 7.34 -25.63
N ALA A 53 27.95 7.26 -24.34
CA ALA A 53 28.31 6.02 -23.66
C ALA A 53 27.12 5.20 -23.16
N ILE A 54 25.90 5.72 -23.33
CA ILE A 54 24.68 5.19 -22.74
C ILE A 54 23.63 5.10 -23.84
N LEU A 55 23.70 4.02 -24.62
CA LEU A 55 22.71 3.70 -25.65
C LEU A 55 21.64 2.78 -25.06
N THR A 56 20.39 2.97 -25.51
CA THR A 56 19.25 2.16 -25.07
C THR A 56 18.50 1.55 -26.24
N GLY A 57 18.00 0.32 -26.02
CA GLY A 57 17.39 -0.52 -27.04
C GLY A 57 18.44 -1.32 -27.81
N GLY A 58 18.30 -2.65 -27.79
CA GLY A 58 19.13 -3.55 -28.56
C GLY A 58 19.06 -3.30 -30.06
N PRO A 59 20.00 -3.82 -30.85
CA PRO A 59 19.99 -3.64 -32.29
C PRO A 59 18.75 -4.31 -32.92
N LEU A 60 18.15 -3.67 -33.94
CA LEU A 60 17.08 -4.30 -34.74
C LEU A 60 17.63 -5.43 -35.63
N HIS A 61 18.89 -5.33 -36.02
CA HIS A 61 19.59 -6.34 -36.82
C HIS A 61 20.95 -6.62 -36.17
N GLY A 62 21.24 -7.89 -35.87
CA GLY A 62 22.48 -8.33 -35.25
C GLY A 62 23.19 -9.39 -36.09
N ALA A 63 24.47 -9.62 -35.80
CA ALA A 63 25.17 -10.77 -36.33
C ALA A 63 24.60 -12.06 -35.73
N GLU A 64 24.55 -13.14 -36.50
CA GLU A 64 24.29 -14.47 -35.94
C GLU A 64 25.43 -14.85 -34.99
N ILE A 65 25.09 -15.23 -33.75
CA ILE A 65 26.07 -15.61 -32.73
C ILE A 65 26.13 -17.14 -32.66
N PRO A 66 27.25 -17.77 -33.06
CA PRO A 66 27.37 -19.23 -33.07
C PRO A 66 27.25 -19.82 -31.65
N GLY A 67 26.44 -20.87 -31.50
CA GLY A 67 26.30 -21.63 -30.25
C GLY A 67 25.03 -21.36 -29.43
N TYR A 68 24.20 -20.40 -29.85
CA TYR A 68 22.94 -20.06 -29.19
C TYR A 68 21.70 -20.20 -30.08
N THR A 69 21.81 -20.23 -31.42
CA THR A 69 20.62 -20.32 -32.30
C THR A 69 20.85 -21.18 -33.55
N SER A 70 19.96 -22.17 -33.74
CA SER A 70 19.53 -22.64 -35.06
C SER A 70 18.08 -22.15 -35.25
N ALA A 71 17.71 -21.75 -36.47
CA ALA A 71 16.40 -21.17 -36.79
C ALA A 71 15.24 -21.92 -36.09
N GLY A 72 14.28 -21.16 -35.55
CA GLY A 72 13.22 -21.66 -34.67
C GLY A 72 12.42 -22.84 -35.26
N PRO A 73 11.81 -23.67 -34.40
CA PRO A 73 11.23 -24.96 -34.80
C PRO A 73 9.98 -24.79 -35.67
N SER A 74 9.66 -25.81 -36.47
CA SER A 74 8.41 -25.88 -37.23
C SER A 74 7.18 -26.19 -36.37
N GLU A 75 7.37 -26.63 -35.12
CA GLU A 75 6.32 -26.96 -34.16
C GLU A 75 6.55 -26.25 -32.81
N PRO A 76 5.47 -25.98 -32.05
CA PRO A 76 5.51 -25.41 -30.70
C PRO A 76 6.57 -26.02 -29.77
N VAL A 77 7.42 -25.18 -29.16
CA VAL A 77 8.33 -25.62 -28.08
C VAL A 77 7.50 -25.86 -26.83
N LYS A 78 7.40 -27.12 -26.39
CA LYS A 78 6.80 -27.48 -25.11
C LYS A 78 7.90 -27.81 -24.11
N VAL A 79 7.95 -27.07 -23.01
CA VAL A 79 8.87 -27.36 -21.91
C VAL A 79 8.51 -28.71 -21.28
N GLU A 80 9.51 -29.57 -21.11
CA GLU A 80 9.33 -30.92 -20.58
C GLU A 80 9.02 -30.91 -19.07
N ASP A 81 8.17 -31.84 -18.61
CA ASP A 81 7.79 -31.96 -17.19
C ASP A 81 9.02 -32.17 -16.28
N ARG A 82 10.09 -32.82 -16.77
CA ARG A 82 11.34 -33.00 -16.01
C ARG A 82 12.06 -31.69 -15.74
N VAL A 83 12.05 -30.75 -16.69
CA VAL A 83 12.65 -29.42 -16.53
C VAL A 83 11.81 -28.63 -15.54
N LEU A 84 10.49 -28.57 -15.77
CA LEU A 84 9.58 -27.85 -14.88
C LEU A 84 9.66 -28.38 -13.43
N GLY A 85 9.60 -29.70 -13.25
CA GLY A 85 9.71 -30.35 -11.95
C GLY A 85 11.09 -30.18 -11.29
N GLY A 86 12.17 -30.31 -12.06
CA GLY A 86 13.55 -30.18 -11.57
C GLY A 86 13.92 -28.75 -11.17
N PHE A 87 13.39 -27.74 -11.86
CA PHE A 87 13.54 -26.32 -11.50
C PHE A 87 12.49 -25.81 -10.50
N GLY A 88 11.61 -26.70 -9.99
CA GLY A 88 10.66 -26.36 -8.93
C GLY A 88 9.47 -25.50 -9.38
N TRP A 89 9.06 -25.59 -10.64
CA TRP A 89 7.82 -24.97 -11.13
C TRP A 89 6.59 -25.62 -10.52
N GLN A 90 5.62 -24.82 -10.13
CA GLN A 90 4.30 -25.30 -9.71
C GLN A 90 3.25 -25.04 -10.80
N ARG A 91 2.14 -25.76 -10.74
CA ARG A 91 1.02 -25.54 -11.70
C ARG A 91 0.44 -24.13 -11.63
N GLU A 92 0.50 -23.51 -10.45
CA GLU A 92 0.04 -22.12 -10.26
C GLU A 92 0.97 -21.13 -10.97
N ASP A 93 2.30 -21.35 -10.98
CA ASP A 93 3.27 -20.50 -11.69
C ASP A 93 3.03 -20.55 -13.20
N MET A 94 2.86 -21.75 -13.77
CA MET A 94 2.56 -21.91 -15.19
C MET A 94 1.29 -21.17 -15.59
N LYS A 95 0.23 -21.30 -14.79
CA LYS A 95 -1.04 -20.63 -15.06
C LYS A 95 -0.90 -19.10 -14.99
N LEU A 96 -0.12 -18.60 -14.04
CA LEU A 96 0.16 -17.16 -13.91
C LEU A 96 0.87 -16.63 -15.16
N VAL A 97 1.94 -17.29 -15.58
CA VAL A 97 2.76 -16.90 -16.74
C VAL A 97 1.97 -16.95 -18.04
N GLN A 98 1.18 -18.00 -18.24
CA GLN A 98 0.28 -18.14 -19.38
C GLN A 98 -0.78 -17.02 -19.44
N GLN A 99 -1.34 -16.63 -18.29
CA GLN A 99 -2.28 -15.51 -18.24
C GLN A 99 -1.60 -14.16 -18.54
N MET A 100 -0.36 -13.97 -18.08
CA MET A 100 0.43 -12.78 -18.41
C MET A 100 0.78 -12.72 -19.89
N GLY A 101 1.16 -13.84 -20.52
CA GLY A 101 1.36 -13.93 -21.98
C GLY A 101 0.09 -13.60 -22.75
N ALA A 102 -1.06 -14.12 -22.34
CA ALA A 102 -2.33 -13.87 -23.03
C ALA A 102 -2.86 -12.44 -22.88
N THR A 103 -2.61 -11.77 -21.75
CA THR A 103 -3.29 -10.50 -21.41
C THR A 103 -2.37 -9.28 -21.30
N GLY A 104 -1.06 -9.49 -21.17
CA GLY A 104 -0.09 -8.42 -20.91
C GLY A 104 -0.19 -7.81 -19.51
N GLN A 105 -0.92 -8.46 -18.59
CA GLN A 105 -1.22 -8.00 -17.25
C GLN A 105 -1.12 -9.14 -16.22
N GLU A 106 -0.81 -8.79 -14.96
CA GLU A 106 -0.88 -9.74 -13.86
C GLU A 106 -2.33 -10.13 -13.51
N PRO A 107 -2.62 -11.40 -13.22
CA PRO A 107 -3.98 -11.84 -12.92
C PRO A 107 -4.44 -11.46 -11.50
N ILE A 108 -5.70 -11.02 -11.39
CA ILE A 108 -6.38 -10.73 -10.11
C ILE A 108 -7.08 -11.97 -9.56
N SER A 109 -6.91 -12.19 -8.26
CA SER A 109 -7.54 -13.26 -7.50
C SER A 109 -8.25 -12.73 -6.24
N SER A 110 -8.87 -13.63 -5.47
CA SER A 110 -9.60 -13.28 -4.24
C SER A 110 -9.43 -14.33 -3.14
N LEU A 111 -9.88 -13.97 -1.93
CA LEU A 111 -9.59 -14.65 -0.65
C LEU A 111 -8.10 -14.59 -0.30
N GLY A 112 -7.73 -15.16 0.84
CA GLY A 112 -6.34 -15.18 1.30
C GLY A 112 -5.56 -16.38 0.78
N TYR A 113 -4.25 -16.38 1.02
CA TYR A 113 -3.39 -17.54 0.81
C TYR A 113 -3.49 -18.49 2.01
N ASP A 114 -4.05 -19.67 1.77
CA ASP A 114 -4.25 -20.75 2.76
C ASP A 114 -3.45 -22.02 2.38
N GLY A 115 -2.31 -21.83 1.72
CA GLY A 115 -1.30 -22.86 1.49
C GLY A 115 -0.17 -22.79 2.53
N PRO A 116 0.74 -23.77 2.56
CA PRO A 116 1.84 -23.79 3.52
C PRO A 116 2.86 -22.66 3.28
N LEU A 117 3.48 -22.21 4.37
CA LEU A 117 4.81 -21.58 4.32
C LEU A 117 5.80 -22.53 3.64
N ALA A 118 6.78 -21.99 2.90
CA ALA A 118 7.73 -22.82 2.15
C ALA A 118 8.44 -23.85 3.02
N CYS A 119 8.92 -23.44 4.20
CA CYS A 119 9.57 -24.31 5.18
C CYS A 119 8.66 -25.44 5.71
N LEU A 120 7.34 -25.29 5.65
CA LEU A 120 6.35 -26.29 6.08
C LEU A 120 5.75 -27.08 4.90
N SER A 121 6.13 -26.74 3.66
CA SER A 121 5.59 -27.40 2.49
C SER A 121 6.07 -28.85 2.40
N PRO A 122 5.18 -29.82 2.14
CA PRO A 122 5.59 -31.18 1.83
C PRO A 122 6.11 -31.31 0.39
N GLU A 123 5.84 -30.31 -0.46
CA GLU A 123 6.28 -30.25 -1.85
C GLU A 123 7.59 -29.45 -1.96
N ARG A 124 8.42 -29.78 -2.96
CA ARG A 124 9.68 -29.08 -3.27
C ARG A 124 9.47 -27.57 -3.40
N GLN A 125 10.34 -26.78 -2.77
CA GLN A 125 10.35 -25.31 -2.82
C GLN A 125 11.71 -24.83 -3.35
N ASN A 126 11.73 -23.70 -4.05
CA ASN A 126 12.99 -22.98 -4.33
C ASN A 126 13.25 -21.99 -3.19
N LEU A 127 14.49 -21.50 -3.04
CA LEU A 127 14.79 -20.56 -1.96
C LEU A 127 13.95 -19.28 -2.05
N ALA A 128 13.60 -18.85 -3.27
CA ALA A 128 12.69 -17.74 -3.49
C ALA A 128 11.32 -17.90 -2.77
N ASP A 129 10.79 -19.12 -2.63
CA ASP A 129 9.52 -19.35 -1.93
C ASP A 129 9.59 -19.08 -0.41
N TYR A 130 10.79 -19.08 0.17
CA TYR A 130 11.02 -18.77 1.59
C TYR A 130 10.97 -17.27 1.88
N PHE A 131 11.10 -16.42 0.85
CA PHE A 131 11.14 -14.98 0.99
C PHE A 131 9.76 -14.35 0.93
N LYS A 132 9.59 -13.30 1.74
CA LYS A 132 8.46 -12.38 1.72
C LYS A 132 8.96 -10.97 1.45
N GLU A 133 8.36 -10.31 0.46
CA GLU A 133 8.62 -8.91 0.13
C GLU A 133 8.14 -8.00 1.25
N SER A 134 8.94 -6.96 1.51
CA SER A 134 8.61 -5.89 2.46
C SER A 134 7.86 -4.77 1.76
N VAL A 135 7.06 -4.04 2.52
CA VAL A 135 6.32 -2.86 2.04
C VAL A 135 6.48 -1.70 2.99
N ALA A 136 6.12 -0.50 2.51
CA ALA A 136 6.09 0.70 3.33
C ALA A 136 4.93 0.62 4.33
N VAL A 137 5.24 0.90 5.60
CA VAL A 137 4.25 0.93 6.69
C VAL A 137 4.54 2.14 7.57
N VAL A 138 3.67 3.15 7.50
CA VAL A 138 3.65 4.39 8.32
C VAL A 138 4.86 5.31 8.16
N THR A 139 6.08 4.79 8.28
CA THR A 139 7.35 5.54 8.26
C THR A 139 7.60 6.27 6.94
N ASN A 140 7.12 5.70 5.85
CA ASN A 140 7.09 6.28 4.52
C ASN A 140 5.86 5.74 3.77
N PRO A 141 5.43 6.38 2.66
CA PRO A 141 4.31 5.90 1.87
C PRO A 141 4.73 4.93 0.76
N ALA A 142 3.81 4.06 0.35
CA ALA A 142 3.84 3.47 -0.99
C ALA A 142 3.51 4.53 -2.05
N ILE A 143 3.90 4.28 -3.31
CA ILE A 143 3.59 5.16 -4.45
C ILE A 143 2.58 4.45 -5.35
N ASP A 144 1.66 5.18 -5.96
CA ASP A 144 0.75 4.57 -6.93
C ASP A 144 1.38 4.46 -8.33
N ARG A 145 1.71 3.23 -8.74
CA ARG A 145 2.30 2.94 -10.05
C ARG A 145 1.47 3.45 -11.23
N GLU A 146 0.13 3.39 -11.14
CA GLU A 146 -0.74 3.70 -12.28
C GLU A 146 -0.97 5.19 -12.46
N ARG A 147 -1.15 5.90 -11.34
CA ARG A 147 -1.48 7.33 -11.38
C ARG A 147 -0.27 8.23 -11.33
N GLU A 148 0.87 7.71 -10.87
CA GLU A 148 2.13 8.44 -10.75
C GLU A 148 3.24 7.87 -11.66
N VAL A 149 2.84 7.23 -12.77
CA VAL A 149 3.73 6.52 -13.71
C VAL A 149 4.88 7.38 -14.25
N GLU A 150 4.72 8.71 -14.27
CA GLU A 150 5.74 9.68 -14.68
C GLU A 150 7.00 9.64 -13.81
N HIS A 151 6.88 9.14 -12.58
CA HIS A 151 7.99 9.04 -11.64
C HIS A 151 8.71 7.70 -11.70
N PHE A 152 8.14 6.67 -12.35
CA PHE A 152 8.70 5.33 -12.36
C PHE A 152 9.77 5.13 -13.42
N SER A 153 10.79 4.35 -13.07
CA SER A 153 11.83 3.94 -14.00
C SER A 153 12.38 2.54 -13.66
N CYS A 154 12.20 1.62 -14.60
CA CYS A 154 12.89 0.31 -14.62
C CYS A 154 14.26 0.39 -15.31
N ARG A 155 14.89 1.57 -15.36
CA ARG A 155 16.18 1.72 -16.04
C ARG A 155 17.24 0.87 -15.35
N ALA A 156 17.94 0.04 -16.13
CA ALA A 156 19.14 -0.64 -15.71
C ALA A 156 20.32 -0.18 -16.57
N VAL A 157 21.53 -0.31 -16.02
CA VAL A 157 22.76 0.02 -16.75
C VAL A 157 23.72 -1.14 -16.52
N ILE A 158 24.24 -1.71 -17.61
CA ILE A 158 25.14 -2.86 -17.63
C ILE A 158 26.56 -2.38 -17.96
N GLY A 159 27.57 -2.96 -17.31
CA GLY A 159 28.99 -2.62 -17.51
C GLY A 159 29.60 -1.81 -16.36
N ALA A 160 30.84 -1.34 -16.56
CA ALA A 160 31.57 -0.55 -15.58
C ALA A 160 30.89 0.80 -15.30
N ARG A 161 30.66 1.12 -14.02
CA ARG A 161 30.03 2.39 -13.61
C ARG A 161 30.97 3.57 -13.90
N PRO A 162 30.47 4.67 -14.49
CA PRO A 162 31.29 5.86 -14.71
C PRO A 162 31.80 6.43 -13.38
N SER A 163 33.04 6.92 -13.39
CA SER A 163 33.65 7.57 -12.23
C SER A 163 33.35 9.07 -12.23
N LEU A 164 33.11 9.62 -11.04
CA LEU A 164 32.96 11.07 -10.84
C LEU A 164 34.31 11.82 -10.84
N HIS A 165 35.42 11.07 -10.85
CA HIS A 165 36.78 11.60 -10.70
C HIS A 165 37.71 11.26 -11.87
N ASP A 166 37.44 10.16 -12.58
CA ASP A 166 38.30 9.63 -13.64
C ASP A 166 37.45 9.24 -14.86
N ILE A 167 37.25 10.21 -15.75
CA ILE A 167 36.34 10.06 -16.89
C ILE A 167 37.12 9.40 -18.04
N ARG A 168 36.82 8.11 -18.28
CA ARG A 168 37.43 7.34 -19.36
C ARG A 168 36.90 7.81 -20.73
N PRO A 169 37.75 7.90 -21.77
CA PRO A 169 37.33 8.31 -23.12
C PRO A 169 36.34 7.34 -23.80
N GLU A 170 36.35 6.06 -23.43
CA GLU A 170 35.45 5.03 -23.96
C GLU A 170 34.74 4.27 -22.83
N PRO A 171 33.60 4.75 -22.31
CA PRO A 171 32.78 3.95 -21.40
C PRO A 171 31.88 3.01 -22.22
N SER A 172 32.04 1.70 -22.03
CA SER A 172 31.27 0.61 -22.66
C SER A 172 30.05 0.21 -21.81
N THR A 173 29.20 1.16 -21.45
CA THR A 173 27.95 0.84 -20.75
C THR A 173 26.78 0.66 -21.72
N VAL A 174 25.87 -0.24 -21.36
CA VAL A 174 24.59 -0.42 -22.08
C VAL A 174 23.46 -0.05 -21.15
N GLU A 175 22.52 0.77 -21.60
CA GLU A 175 21.32 1.10 -20.85
C GLU A 175 20.12 0.29 -21.33
N LEU A 176 19.40 -0.28 -20.38
CA LEU A 176 18.11 -0.91 -20.60
C LEU A 176 17.04 -0.02 -19.96
N ALA A 177 15.92 0.21 -20.63
CA ALA A 177 14.75 0.79 -19.94
C ALA A 177 13.96 -0.26 -19.15
N PHE A 178 14.34 -1.53 -19.27
CA PHE A 178 13.67 -2.71 -18.70
C PHE A 178 14.71 -3.81 -18.46
N PRO A 179 14.88 -4.30 -17.22
CA PRO A 179 15.99 -5.17 -16.85
C PRO A 179 15.74 -6.65 -17.15
N VAL A 180 14.77 -6.96 -18.02
CA VAL A 180 14.50 -8.34 -18.44
C VAL A 180 14.92 -8.49 -19.89
N LEU A 181 15.89 -9.36 -20.11
CA LEU A 181 16.42 -9.73 -21.41
C LEU A 181 15.56 -10.85 -22.02
N LEU A 182 15.50 -10.87 -23.35
CA LEU A 182 14.92 -11.98 -24.11
C LEU A 182 16.04 -12.82 -24.73
N GLY A 183 15.69 -13.91 -25.42
CA GLY A 183 16.66 -14.85 -25.98
C GLY A 183 17.28 -15.74 -24.91
N GLY A 184 18.52 -16.17 -25.13
CA GLY A 184 19.25 -17.03 -24.21
C GLY A 184 18.63 -18.41 -24.06
N HIS A 185 18.05 -18.99 -25.12
CA HIS A 185 17.45 -20.34 -25.08
C HIS A 185 18.52 -21.44 -25.00
N ASP A 186 18.23 -22.58 -24.36
CA ASP A 186 19.16 -23.74 -24.34
C ASP A 186 19.11 -24.55 -25.65
N GLY A 187 17.95 -24.59 -26.31
CA GLY A 187 17.71 -25.35 -27.54
C GLY A 187 17.27 -24.46 -28.72
N LEU A 188 16.40 -25.00 -29.57
CA LEU A 188 15.77 -24.21 -30.64
C LEU A 188 14.90 -23.11 -30.05
N ALA A 189 15.21 -21.85 -30.37
CA ALA A 189 14.43 -20.71 -29.92
C ALA A 189 12.98 -20.78 -30.46
N PRO A 190 11.94 -20.54 -29.65
CA PRO A 190 10.55 -20.62 -30.09
C PRO A 190 10.17 -19.63 -31.21
N LEU A 191 10.92 -18.53 -31.32
CA LEU A 191 10.79 -17.50 -32.34
C LEU A 191 12.16 -17.25 -32.98
N SER A 192 12.17 -16.66 -34.17
CA SER A 192 13.41 -16.19 -34.78
C SER A 192 14.00 -15.00 -34.01
N ASP A 193 15.32 -14.85 -34.07
CA ASP A 193 16.01 -13.72 -33.43
C ASP A 193 15.51 -12.36 -33.95
N GLU A 194 15.07 -12.28 -35.21
CA GLU A 194 14.48 -11.06 -35.77
C GLU A 194 13.21 -10.66 -35.02
N VAL A 195 12.34 -11.62 -34.72
CA VAL A 195 11.12 -11.38 -33.95
C VAL A 195 11.47 -11.02 -32.51
N TYR A 196 12.37 -11.77 -31.87
CA TYR A 196 12.82 -11.45 -30.51
C TYR A 196 13.46 -10.06 -30.40
N ARG A 197 14.32 -9.67 -31.35
CA ARG A 197 14.91 -8.32 -31.42
C ARG A 197 13.87 -7.23 -31.60
N THR A 198 12.85 -7.48 -32.43
CA THR A 198 11.75 -6.55 -32.62
C THR A 198 11.01 -6.29 -31.31
N VAL A 199 10.70 -7.34 -30.55
CA VAL A 199 10.04 -7.22 -29.24
C VAL A 199 10.97 -6.55 -28.22
N ALA A 200 12.23 -6.98 -28.12
CA ALA A 200 13.20 -6.39 -27.20
C ALA A 200 13.41 -4.89 -27.47
N HIS A 201 13.56 -4.50 -28.75
CA HIS A 201 13.70 -3.12 -29.17
C HIS A 201 12.45 -2.29 -28.82
N ALA A 202 11.24 -2.81 -29.05
CA ALA A 202 9.98 -2.14 -28.67
C ALA A 202 9.92 -1.84 -27.16
N HIS A 203 10.47 -2.73 -26.33
CA HIS A 203 10.59 -2.55 -24.89
C HIS A 203 11.88 -1.83 -24.45
N LYS A 204 12.73 -1.39 -25.38
CA LYS A 204 14.07 -0.82 -25.09
C LYS A 204 14.90 -1.72 -24.15
N SER A 205 14.78 -3.03 -24.36
CA SER A 205 15.60 -4.08 -23.77
C SER A 205 16.53 -4.69 -24.84
N TYR A 206 17.21 -5.77 -24.49
CA TYR A 206 18.19 -6.46 -25.33
C TYR A 206 17.90 -7.97 -25.35
N LEU A 207 18.38 -8.64 -26.39
CA LEU A 207 18.63 -10.08 -26.31
C LEU A 207 19.91 -10.34 -25.52
N LEU A 208 19.99 -11.47 -24.83
CA LEU A 208 21.22 -11.87 -24.13
C LEU A 208 22.40 -11.98 -25.10
N GLU A 209 22.15 -12.48 -26.30
CA GLU A 209 23.11 -12.61 -27.40
C GLU A 209 23.66 -11.24 -27.83
N ASP A 210 22.78 -10.27 -28.09
CA ASP A 210 23.19 -8.93 -28.51
C ASP A 210 23.94 -8.18 -27.39
N LEU A 211 23.55 -8.41 -26.14
CA LEU A 211 24.26 -7.89 -24.98
C LEU A 211 25.66 -8.50 -24.87
N TRP A 212 25.79 -9.81 -25.05
CA TRP A 212 27.09 -10.49 -25.08
C TRP A 212 28.01 -9.91 -26.15
N GLU A 213 27.47 -9.64 -27.34
CA GLU A 213 28.19 -9.02 -28.45
C GLU A 213 28.68 -7.61 -28.11
N ALA A 214 27.87 -6.79 -27.44
CA ALA A 214 28.27 -5.45 -26.99
C ALA A 214 29.45 -5.46 -25.99
N PHE A 215 29.64 -6.58 -25.30
CA PHE A 215 30.74 -6.83 -24.38
C PHE A 215 31.76 -7.84 -24.91
N ARG A 216 31.83 -8.07 -26.23
CA ARG A 216 32.76 -9.04 -26.85
C ARG A 216 34.19 -8.85 -26.34
N GLY A 217 34.77 -9.93 -25.81
CA GLY A 217 36.12 -9.94 -25.24
C GLY A 217 36.25 -9.33 -23.84
N ARG A 218 35.14 -8.86 -23.25
CA ARG A 218 35.01 -8.31 -21.89
C ARG A 218 33.85 -8.96 -21.14
N SER A 219 33.39 -10.13 -21.56
CA SER A 219 32.30 -10.88 -20.95
C SER A 219 32.77 -12.27 -20.49
N SER A 220 32.14 -12.81 -19.46
CA SER A 220 32.38 -14.17 -18.97
C SER A 220 31.08 -14.84 -18.56
N VAL A 221 30.92 -16.14 -18.88
CA VAL A 221 29.84 -16.97 -18.34
C VAL A 221 30.39 -17.76 -17.16
N LEU A 222 29.68 -17.76 -16.04
CA LEU A 222 29.95 -18.64 -14.91
C LEU A 222 28.86 -19.72 -14.83
N ASP A 223 29.28 -20.97 -14.69
CA ASP A 223 28.37 -22.12 -14.64
C ASP A 223 27.69 -22.20 -13.27
N LEU A 224 26.37 -21.94 -13.26
CA LEU A 224 25.52 -21.91 -12.08
C LEU A 224 25.09 -23.35 -11.77
N SER A 225 26.02 -24.13 -11.25
CA SER A 225 25.84 -25.55 -10.94
C SER A 225 26.76 -25.97 -9.79
N CYS A 226 26.44 -27.11 -9.16
CA CYS A 226 27.39 -27.81 -8.29
C CYS A 226 28.17 -28.84 -9.12
N LEU A 227 29.50 -28.79 -9.07
CA LEU A 227 30.36 -29.78 -9.73
C LEU A 227 30.26 -31.16 -9.04
N GLU A 228 30.73 -32.22 -9.71
CA GLU A 228 30.57 -33.63 -9.27
C GLU A 228 31.03 -33.91 -7.83
N ALA A 229 32.13 -33.28 -7.39
CA ALA A 229 32.70 -33.49 -6.05
C ALA A 229 32.47 -32.30 -5.10
N GLU A 230 31.64 -31.33 -5.50
CA GLU A 230 31.48 -30.04 -4.83
C GLU A 230 30.11 -29.97 -4.13
N ASP A 231 30.06 -29.54 -2.89
CA ASP A 231 28.79 -29.23 -2.21
C ASP A 231 28.33 -27.80 -2.53
N THR A 232 27.12 -27.43 -2.12
CA THR A 232 26.53 -26.11 -2.36
C THR A 232 27.45 -25.00 -1.84
N ARG A 233 28.07 -25.21 -0.68
CA ARG A 233 29.02 -24.26 -0.07
C ARG A 233 30.27 -24.09 -0.94
N GLY A 234 30.85 -25.18 -1.42
CA GLY A 234 31.99 -25.17 -2.34
C GLY A 234 31.66 -24.43 -3.63
N ALA A 235 30.49 -24.73 -4.22
CA ALA A 235 30.04 -24.10 -5.47
C ALA A 235 29.90 -22.59 -5.34
N ILE A 236 29.36 -22.13 -4.20
CA ILE A 236 29.29 -20.71 -3.87
C ILE A 236 30.68 -20.07 -3.77
N GLU A 237 31.62 -20.69 -3.04
CA GLU A 237 32.97 -20.14 -2.91
C GLU A 237 33.74 -20.14 -4.23
N ARG A 238 33.55 -21.16 -5.07
CA ARG A 238 34.08 -21.20 -6.43
C ARG A 238 33.54 -20.04 -7.26
N LEU A 239 32.22 -19.86 -7.32
CA LEU A 239 31.61 -18.77 -8.08
C LEU A 239 32.04 -17.37 -7.60
N LYS A 240 32.18 -17.18 -6.27
CA LYS A 240 32.73 -15.96 -5.69
C LYS A 240 34.15 -15.67 -6.20
N GLN A 241 35.01 -16.69 -6.23
CA GLN A 241 36.39 -16.57 -6.70
C GLN A 241 36.46 -16.34 -8.20
N GLU A 242 35.75 -17.14 -9.00
CA GLU A 242 35.69 -17.01 -10.47
C GLU A 242 35.22 -15.60 -10.88
N ALA A 243 34.15 -15.08 -10.26
CA ALA A 243 33.66 -13.73 -10.52
C ALA A 243 34.70 -12.65 -10.15
N THR A 244 35.32 -12.78 -8.98
CA THR A 244 36.33 -11.82 -8.50
C THR A 244 37.55 -11.78 -9.42
N VAL A 245 38.03 -12.95 -9.87
CA VAL A 245 39.16 -13.08 -10.80
C VAL A 245 38.80 -12.48 -12.15
N ALA A 246 37.66 -12.87 -12.74
CA ALA A 246 37.21 -12.39 -14.03
C ALA A 246 37.16 -10.84 -14.08
N VAL A 247 36.56 -10.20 -13.08
CA VAL A 247 36.43 -8.72 -13.05
C VAL A 247 37.77 -8.02 -12.81
N ARG A 248 38.67 -8.64 -12.04
CA ARG A 248 40.05 -8.13 -11.89
C ARG A 248 40.81 -8.17 -13.21
N GLU A 249 40.58 -9.19 -14.02
CA GLU A 249 41.20 -9.39 -15.34
C GLU A 249 40.56 -8.54 -16.45
N GLY A 250 39.53 -7.75 -16.13
CA GLY A 250 38.93 -6.78 -17.05
C GLY A 250 37.58 -7.19 -17.65
N VAL A 251 36.95 -8.25 -17.12
CA VAL A 251 35.55 -8.57 -17.46
C VAL A 251 34.63 -7.48 -16.92
N GLU A 252 33.76 -6.97 -17.80
CA GLU A 252 32.76 -5.94 -17.51
C GLU A 252 31.33 -6.48 -17.56
N LEU A 253 31.13 -7.72 -18.02
CA LEU A 253 29.84 -8.43 -18.00
C LEU A 253 30.02 -9.86 -17.49
N ILE A 254 29.38 -10.20 -16.39
CA ILE A 254 29.24 -11.58 -15.91
C ILE A 254 27.84 -12.09 -16.25
N VAL A 255 27.75 -13.26 -16.86
CA VAL A 255 26.48 -14.00 -17.04
C VAL A 255 26.53 -15.25 -16.17
N LEU A 256 25.66 -15.33 -15.16
CA LEU A 256 25.44 -16.57 -14.41
C LEU A 256 24.40 -17.40 -15.17
N SER A 257 24.72 -18.65 -15.50
CA SER A 257 23.88 -19.49 -16.37
C SER A 257 23.76 -20.92 -15.85
N ASP A 258 22.53 -21.45 -15.79
CA ASP A 258 22.19 -22.80 -15.33
C ASP A 258 22.05 -23.84 -16.45
N ARG A 259 22.63 -23.56 -17.63
CA ARG A 259 22.58 -24.43 -18.83
C ARG A 259 22.92 -25.89 -18.53
N THR A 260 24.02 -26.14 -17.81
CA THR A 260 24.47 -27.51 -17.51
C THR A 260 23.52 -28.25 -16.56
N VAL A 261 22.80 -27.51 -15.73
CA VAL A 261 21.71 -28.04 -14.88
C VAL A 261 20.50 -28.34 -15.74
N TYR A 262 20.13 -27.45 -16.68
CA TYR A 262 19.04 -27.67 -17.62
C TYR A 262 19.21 -28.93 -18.46
N GLU A 263 20.42 -29.18 -18.95
CA GLU A 263 20.78 -30.36 -19.75
C GLU A 263 20.76 -31.65 -18.90
N GLY A 264 20.82 -31.54 -17.57
CA GLY A 264 20.89 -32.67 -16.62
C GLY A 264 22.32 -33.16 -16.34
N ASP A 265 23.33 -32.45 -16.84
CA ASP A 265 24.76 -32.81 -16.72
C ASP A 265 25.32 -32.50 -15.33
N ARG A 266 24.79 -31.47 -14.66
CA ARG A 266 25.26 -30.98 -13.35
C ARG A 266 24.15 -30.89 -12.32
N ARG A 267 24.55 -30.84 -11.05
CA ARG A 267 23.62 -30.71 -9.92
C ARG A 267 23.12 -29.28 -9.79
N TYR A 268 21.86 -29.16 -9.39
CA TYR A 268 21.18 -27.89 -9.21
C TYR A 268 21.83 -27.06 -8.11
N LEU A 269 22.04 -25.77 -8.41
CA LEU A 269 22.38 -24.73 -7.44
C LEU A 269 21.30 -23.65 -7.54
N ASP A 270 20.81 -23.16 -6.41
CA ASP A 270 19.77 -22.14 -6.43
C ASP A 270 20.31 -20.82 -7.04
N PRO A 271 19.62 -20.25 -8.05
CA PRO A 271 20.14 -19.11 -8.79
C PRO A 271 20.20 -17.83 -7.98
N HIS A 272 19.29 -17.65 -7.01
CA HIS A 272 19.28 -16.48 -6.13
C HIS A 272 20.41 -16.55 -5.12
N LEU A 273 20.70 -17.73 -4.58
CA LEU A 273 21.81 -17.96 -3.66
C LEU A 273 23.17 -17.68 -4.32
N ALA A 274 23.40 -18.23 -5.52
CA ALA A 274 24.62 -18.00 -6.29
C ALA A 274 24.82 -16.51 -6.61
N LEU A 275 23.75 -15.84 -7.06
CA LEU A 275 23.76 -14.42 -7.37
C LEU A 275 24.11 -13.56 -6.14
N ALA A 276 23.46 -13.83 -5.00
CA ALA A 276 23.68 -13.10 -3.76
C ALA A 276 25.14 -13.18 -3.30
N ALA A 277 25.75 -14.37 -3.43
CA ALA A 277 27.14 -14.61 -3.09
C ALA A 277 28.12 -13.88 -4.03
N VAL A 278 27.88 -13.94 -5.35
CA VAL A 278 28.70 -13.24 -6.34
C VAL A 278 28.64 -11.72 -6.12
N ASP A 279 27.45 -11.16 -5.91
CA ASP A 279 27.27 -9.73 -5.61
C ASP A 279 28.03 -9.33 -4.33
N LEU A 280 27.93 -10.12 -3.25
CA LEU A 280 28.66 -9.88 -2.00
C LEU A 280 30.18 -9.89 -2.22
N ALA A 281 30.71 -10.93 -2.87
CA ALA A 281 32.15 -11.04 -3.13
C ALA A 281 32.68 -9.85 -3.97
N LEU A 282 31.94 -9.41 -4.98
CA LEU A 282 32.33 -8.25 -5.78
C LEU A 282 32.29 -6.93 -4.99
N ARG A 283 31.41 -6.81 -3.98
CA ARG A 283 31.33 -5.62 -3.11
C ARG A 283 32.45 -5.56 -2.08
N GLU A 284 32.89 -6.71 -1.58
CA GLU A 284 33.94 -6.82 -0.56
C GLU A 284 35.36 -6.63 -1.13
N HIS A 285 35.56 -6.94 -2.41
CA HIS A 285 36.87 -6.83 -3.04
C HIS A 285 37.12 -5.44 -3.66
N TYR A 286 38.27 -4.87 -3.33
CA TYR A 286 38.79 -3.62 -3.88
C TYR A 286 40.05 -3.90 -4.71
N THR A 287 40.29 -3.06 -5.72
CA THR A 287 41.51 -3.12 -6.55
C THR A 287 42.71 -2.51 -5.84
N SER A 288 42.52 -1.35 -5.21
CA SER A 288 43.54 -0.65 -4.41
C SER A 288 42.87 0.10 -3.22
N PRO A 289 43.60 0.38 -2.11
CA PRO A 289 43.08 1.22 -1.03
C PRO A 289 42.64 2.60 -1.55
N GLY A 290 41.35 2.91 -1.43
CA GLY A 290 40.76 4.18 -1.90
C GLY A 290 40.10 4.13 -3.29
N GLU A 291 40.16 3.00 -4.00
CA GLU A 291 39.43 2.78 -5.26
C GLU A 291 38.03 2.20 -5.02
N THR A 292 37.20 2.14 -6.07
CA THR A 292 35.86 1.53 -5.99
C THR A 292 35.94 0.00 -5.95
N ASN A 293 34.99 -0.65 -5.26
CA ASN A 293 34.91 -2.11 -5.27
C ASN A 293 34.66 -2.71 -6.68
N LEU A 294 34.91 -4.01 -6.83
CA LEU A 294 34.78 -4.71 -8.11
C LEU A 294 33.34 -4.71 -8.64
N ARG A 295 32.33 -4.66 -7.76
CA ARG A 295 30.91 -4.59 -8.18
C ARG A 295 30.60 -3.38 -9.06
N ARG A 296 31.33 -2.27 -8.89
CA ARG A 296 31.20 -1.08 -9.75
C ARG A 296 31.93 -1.21 -11.10
N ARG A 297 32.69 -2.27 -11.34
CA ARG A 297 33.48 -2.47 -12.56
C ARG A 297 32.82 -3.42 -13.58
N CYS A 298 31.73 -4.09 -13.22
CA CYS A 298 31.01 -4.99 -14.12
C CYS A 298 29.49 -4.92 -13.92
N GLY A 299 28.74 -5.33 -14.94
CA GLY A 299 27.35 -5.74 -14.83
C GLY A 299 27.22 -7.24 -14.56
N VAL A 300 26.18 -7.65 -13.85
CA VAL A 300 25.85 -9.06 -13.59
C VAL A 300 24.48 -9.38 -14.17
N VAL A 301 24.40 -10.42 -14.99
CA VAL A 301 23.16 -10.92 -15.60
C VAL A 301 22.88 -12.34 -15.10
N LEU A 302 21.66 -12.58 -14.63
CA LEU A 302 21.21 -13.92 -14.24
C LEU A 302 20.34 -14.52 -15.35
N ARG A 303 20.84 -15.57 -16.00
CA ARG A 303 20.07 -16.41 -16.93
C ARG A 303 19.68 -17.70 -16.22
N SER A 304 18.38 -17.93 -16.02
CA SER A 304 17.94 -19.13 -15.31
C SER A 304 16.53 -19.62 -15.65
N ALA A 305 16.36 -20.95 -15.72
CA ALA A 305 15.08 -21.66 -15.76
C ALA A 305 14.33 -21.64 -14.42
N GLY A 306 15.03 -21.29 -13.33
CA GLY A 306 14.49 -21.15 -11.98
C GLY A 306 13.78 -19.82 -11.71
N ILE A 307 13.73 -18.90 -12.69
CA ILE A 307 12.96 -17.64 -12.59
C ILE A 307 11.54 -17.91 -13.12
N ARG A 308 10.59 -18.12 -12.20
CA ARG A 308 9.25 -18.67 -12.52
C ARG A 308 8.15 -17.61 -12.58
N ASN A 309 8.34 -16.49 -11.89
CA ASN A 309 7.32 -15.45 -11.77
C ASN A 309 7.96 -14.07 -11.46
N VAL A 310 7.11 -13.05 -11.24
CA VAL A 310 7.53 -11.68 -10.88
C VAL A 310 8.36 -11.67 -9.59
N HIS A 311 8.02 -12.49 -8.59
CA HIS A 311 8.73 -12.56 -7.31
C HIS A 311 10.17 -13.01 -7.49
N ASP A 312 10.39 -14.09 -8.24
CA ASP A 312 11.74 -14.59 -8.54
C ASP A 312 12.57 -13.53 -9.32
N THR A 313 11.91 -12.76 -10.19
CA THR A 313 12.53 -11.67 -10.97
C THR A 313 12.99 -10.53 -10.05
N VAL A 314 12.12 -10.00 -9.19
CA VAL A 314 12.45 -8.86 -8.30
C VAL A 314 13.42 -9.26 -7.20
N LEU A 315 13.39 -10.53 -6.75
CA LEU A 315 14.36 -11.08 -5.81
C LEU A 315 15.77 -11.06 -6.43
N ALA A 316 15.91 -11.51 -7.68
CA ALA A 316 17.19 -11.46 -8.38
C ALA A 316 17.71 -10.02 -8.55
N LEU A 317 16.85 -9.07 -8.95
CA LEU A 317 17.25 -7.66 -9.06
C LEU A 317 17.71 -7.08 -7.70
N GLY A 318 16.98 -7.37 -6.61
CA GLY A 318 17.35 -6.93 -5.27
C GLY A 318 18.64 -7.57 -4.72
N LEU A 319 18.95 -8.80 -5.16
CA LEU A 319 20.18 -9.53 -4.80
C LEU A 319 21.41 -9.13 -5.63
N GLY A 320 21.25 -8.23 -6.61
CA GLY A 320 22.36 -7.59 -7.30
C GLY A 320 22.47 -7.92 -8.79
N ALA A 321 21.51 -8.61 -9.40
CA ALA A 321 21.45 -8.69 -10.86
C ALA A 321 21.14 -7.31 -11.45
N ASP A 322 21.93 -6.88 -12.44
CA ASP A 322 21.61 -5.68 -13.21
C ASP A 322 20.57 -5.98 -14.31
N ALA A 323 20.48 -7.23 -14.76
CA ALA A 323 19.40 -7.73 -15.62
C ALA A 323 19.18 -9.25 -15.43
N VAL A 324 18.02 -9.75 -15.84
CA VAL A 324 17.64 -11.17 -15.77
C VAL A 324 17.18 -11.68 -17.13
N CYS A 325 17.43 -12.96 -17.43
CA CYS A 325 17.02 -13.65 -18.65
C CYS A 325 16.20 -14.91 -18.29
N PRO A 326 14.87 -14.77 -18.13
CA PRO A 326 13.98 -15.84 -17.67
C PRO A 326 13.47 -16.69 -18.85
N TYR A 327 14.37 -17.37 -19.55
CA TYR A 327 14.08 -18.01 -20.84
C TYR A 327 12.98 -19.09 -20.79
N VAL A 328 12.92 -19.93 -19.74
CA VAL A 328 11.83 -20.92 -19.56
C VAL A 328 10.50 -20.25 -19.27
N MET A 329 10.48 -19.11 -18.56
CA MET A 329 9.24 -18.35 -18.35
C MET A 329 8.67 -17.84 -19.67
N VAL A 330 9.54 -17.36 -20.56
CA VAL A 330 9.15 -16.96 -21.91
C VAL A 330 8.53 -18.15 -22.64
N GLU A 331 9.16 -19.32 -22.62
CA GLU A 331 8.66 -20.54 -23.27
C GLU A 331 7.31 -21.02 -22.70
N VAL A 332 7.12 -20.94 -21.38
CA VAL A 332 5.86 -21.31 -20.70
C VAL A 332 4.72 -20.35 -21.04
N SER A 333 5.01 -19.10 -21.41
CA SER A 333 3.99 -18.10 -21.75
C SER A 333 3.34 -18.29 -23.12
N LEU A 334 4.00 -19.05 -24.00
CA LEU A 334 3.59 -19.22 -25.40
C LEU A 334 2.39 -20.16 -25.49
N LEU A 335 1.22 -19.61 -25.83
CA LEU A 335 -0.02 -20.38 -26.00
C LEU A 335 -0.47 -20.37 -27.45
N ASP A 336 -0.68 -19.18 -28.00
CA ASP A 336 -1.34 -18.99 -29.30
C ASP A 336 -0.47 -18.14 -30.24
N ASP A 337 -0.48 -16.81 -30.08
CA ASP A 337 0.32 -15.89 -30.89
C ASP A 337 1.62 -15.57 -30.16
N TYR A 338 2.66 -16.32 -30.48
CA TYR A 338 3.92 -16.30 -29.72
C TYR A 338 4.59 -14.93 -29.70
N ALA A 339 4.56 -14.18 -30.81
CA ALA A 339 5.17 -12.86 -30.83
C ALA A 339 4.42 -11.89 -29.90
N THR A 340 3.08 -11.95 -29.92
CA THR A 340 2.22 -11.18 -29.03
C THR A 340 2.38 -11.64 -27.58
N ASP A 341 2.43 -12.94 -27.32
CA ASP A 341 2.57 -13.54 -25.98
C ASP A 341 3.88 -13.08 -25.31
N VAL A 342 5.00 -13.05 -26.04
CA VAL A 342 6.29 -12.55 -25.52
C VAL A 342 6.23 -11.05 -25.22
N GLY A 343 5.65 -10.25 -26.12
CA GLY A 343 5.48 -8.80 -25.89
C GLY A 343 4.59 -8.50 -24.69
N ASN A 344 3.51 -9.26 -24.54
CA ASN A 344 2.61 -9.19 -23.41
C ASN A 344 3.31 -9.59 -22.10
N LEU A 345 4.05 -10.70 -22.08
CA LEU A 345 4.82 -11.11 -20.90
C LEU A 345 5.82 -10.03 -20.50
N ALA A 346 6.56 -9.44 -21.45
CA ALA A 346 7.50 -8.35 -21.19
C ALA A 346 6.80 -7.10 -20.60
N SER A 347 5.62 -6.75 -21.12
CA SER A 347 4.77 -5.70 -20.55
C SER A 347 4.34 -6.03 -19.11
N ALA A 348 3.82 -7.24 -18.88
CA ALA A 348 3.36 -7.69 -17.57
C ALA A 348 4.49 -7.69 -16.52
N LEU A 349 5.68 -8.19 -16.88
CA LEU A 349 6.85 -8.18 -16.01
C LEU A 349 7.33 -6.76 -15.67
N ARG A 350 7.35 -5.84 -16.64
CA ARG A 350 7.69 -4.44 -16.37
C ARG A 350 6.75 -3.84 -15.34
N LYS A 351 5.43 -3.97 -15.57
CA LYS A 351 4.41 -3.47 -14.66
C LYS A 351 4.53 -4.12 -13.29
N GLY A 352 4.77 -5.43 -13.24
CA GLY A 352 4.99 -6.16 -12.00
C GLY A 352 6.20 -5.65 -11.21
N ILE A 353 7.34 -5.40 -11.86
CA ILE A 353 8.53 -4.81 -11.22
C ILE A 353 8.20 -3.41 -10.67
N GLU A 354 7.62 -2.54 -11.49
CA GLU A 354 7.23 -1.19 -11.07
C GLU A 354 6.28 -1.24 -9.87
N LYS A 355 5.34 -2.19 -9.88
CA LYS A 355 4.38 -2.38 -8.79
C LYS A 355 5.05 -2.88 -7.51
N VAL A 356 5.96 -3.85 -7.57
CA VAL A 356 6.70 -4.31 -6.38
C VAL A 356 7.48 -3.15 -5.76
N ILE A 357 8.31 -2.43 -6.52
CA ILE A 357 9.12 -1.34 -5.97
C ILE A 357 8.24 -0.19 -5.43
N SER A 358 7.06 0.03 -6.03
CA SER A 358 6.11 1.04 -5.58
C SER A 358 5.58 0.79 -4.16
N THR A 359 5.40 -0.48 -3.77
CA THR A 359 4.82 -0.85 -2.46
C THR A 359 5.69 -0.41 -1.28
N ILE A 360 6.99 -0.24 -1.48
CA ILE A 360 7.94 0.25 -0.48
C ILE A 360 8.31 1.73 -0.67
N GLY A 361 7.68 2.41 -1.63
CA GLY A 361 7.92 3.83 -1.92
C GLY A 361 9.14 4.09 -2.78
N ILE A 362 9.61 3.10 -3.54
CA ILE A 362 10.71 3.24 -4.49
C ILE A 362 10.14 3.44 -5.89
N HIS A 363 10.64 4.43 -6.61
CA HIS A 363 10.23 4.75 -7.98
C HIS A 363 11.26 4.30 -9.03
N GLU A 364 12.41 3.79 -8.61
CA GLU A 364 13.54 3.51 -9.50
C GLU A 364 14.20 2.17 -9.12
N VAL A 365 14.35 1.26 -10.10
CA VAL A 365 14.78 -0.14 -9.85
C VAL A 365 16.24 -0.29 -9.40
N ARG A 366 17.17 0.55 -9.86
CA ARG A 366 18.58 0.59 -9.36
C ARG A 366 18.67 1.04 -7.91
N GLY A 367 17.64 1.70 -7.39
CA GLY A 367 17.46 2.00 -5.97
C GLY A 367 16.84 0.87 -5.15
N TYR A 368 16.30 -0.17 -5.79
CA TYR A 368 15.75 -1.34 -5.11
C TYR A 368 16.87 -2.24 -4.60
N SER A 369 16.66 -2.85 -3.43
CA SER A 369 17.70 -3.61 -2.74
C SER A 369 17.12 -4.87 -2.07
N ARG A 370 17.81 -5.39 -1.06
CA ARG A 370 17.48 -6.62 -0.31
C ARG A 370 16.29 -6.42 0.64
N LEU A 371 15.14 -5.97 0.10
CA LEU A 371 13.93 -5.55 0.80
C LEU A 371 12.93 -6.70 0.97
N PHE A 372 13.43 -7.84 1.43
CA PHE A 372 12.69 -9.06 1.66
C PHE A 372 13.21 -9.75 2.91
N SER A 373 12.45 -10.72 3.39
CA SER A 373 12.79 -11.47 4.60
C SER A 373 12.41 -12.94 4.46
N SER A 374 13.25 -13.84 4.96
CA SER A 374 13.05 -15.28 4.85
C SER A 374 12.46 -15.89 6.12
N ILE A 375 11.76 -17.03 5.97
CA ILE A 375 11.24 -17.82 7.09
C ILE A 375 11.70 -19.28 6.94
N GLY A 376 12.46 -19.80 7.90
CA GLY A 376 12.91 -21.19 7.97
C GLY A 376 14.27 -21.49 7.32
N LEU A 377 15.08 -20.46 7.02
CA LEU A 377 16.46 -20.65 6.55
C LEU A 377 17.43 -20.69 7.73
N GLN A 378 18.38 -21.63 7.71
CA GLN A 378 19.47 -21.67 8.69
C GLN A 378 20.38 -20.44 8.53
N PRO A 379 21.04 -19.97 9.62
CA PRO A 379 21.91 -18.79 9.57
C PRO A 379 23.00 -18.85 8.50
N GLU A 380 23.58 -20.03 8.25
CA GLU A 380 24.63 -20.21 7.24
C GLU A 380 24.20 -19.89 5.81
N VAL A 381 22.94 -20.17 5.45
CA VAL A 381 22.35 -19.84 4.15
C VAL A 381 21.84 -18.40 4.16
N ALA A 382 21.13 -18.01 5.22
CA ALA A 382 20.58 -16.66 5.36
C ALA A 382 21.65 -15.56 5.31
N ALA A 383 22.85 -15.81 5.85
CA ALA A 383 23.97 -14.88 5.82
C ALA A 383 24.43 -14.53 4.40
N VAL A 384 24.30 -15.44 3.43
CA VAL A 384 24.64 -15.18 2.02
C VAL A 384 23.68 -14.15 1.40
N PHE A 385 22.40 -14.22 1.80
CA PHE A 385 21.36 -13.30 1.34
C PHE A 385 21.39 -11.94 2.04
N ASP A 386 22.09 -11.76 3.16
CA ASP A 386 22.20 -10.48 3.90
C ASP A 386 20.82 -9.82 4.12
N THR A 387 19.86 -10.62 4.58
CA THR A 387 18.46 -10.22 4.81
C THR A 387 17.96 -10.70 6.16
N PRO A 388 16.95 -10.05 6.77
CA PRO A 388 16.30 -10.59 7.95
C PRO A 388 15.76 -12.00 7.70
N SER A 389 16.15 -12.96 8.54
CA SER A 389 15.64 -14.33 8.52
C SER A 389 14.97 -14.66 9.85
N TYR A 390 13.88 -15.39 9.79
CA TYR A 390 13.09 -15.81 10.94
C TYR A 390 12.98 -17.33 11.00
N MET A 391 12.83 -17.87 12.20
CA MET A 391 12.47 -19.27 12.45
C MET A 391 13.46 -20.33 11.91
N GLY A 392 14.75 -20.00 11.85
CA GLY A 392 15.83 -20.95 11.60
C GLY A 392 16.92 -20.82 12.66
N SER A 393 17.67 -21.90 12.89
CA SER A 393 18.81 -21.94 13.82
C SER A 393 19.95 -22.76 13.23
N GLU A 394 21.07 -22.86 13.95
CA GLU A 394 22.27 -23.59 13.52
C GLU A 394 22.02 -25.06 13.16
N THR A 395 20.90 -25.64 13.62
CA THR A 395 20.59 -27.07 13.45
C THR A 395 19.19 -27.35 12.90
N GLN A 396 18.36 -26.32 12.71
CA GLN A 396 16.95 -26.47 12.33
C GLN A 396 16.59 -25.48 11.23
N GLY A 397 15.81 -25.93 10.25
CA GLY A 397 15.52 -25.16 9.04
C GLY A 397 16.30 -25.67 7.84
N THR A 398 16.17 -24.98 6.72
CA THR A 398 16.88 -25.32 5.47
C THR A 398 18.29 -24.73 5.49
N GLY A 399 19.30 -25.60 5.58
CA GLY A 399 20.73 -25.28 5.48
C GLY A 399 21.35 -25.85 4.20
N PHE A 400 22.68 -25.82 4.10
CA PHE A 400 23.38 -26.33 2.91
C PHE A 400 23.19 -27.84 2.71
N ALA A 401 23.13 -28.62 3.80
CA ALA A 401 22.94 -30.06 3.73
C ALA A 401 21.59 -30.45 3.09
N GLU A 402 20.52 -29.74 3.43
CA GLU A 402 19.22 -29.93 2.80
C GLU A 402 19.23 -29.52 1.32
N LEU A 403 19.95 -28.43 0.98
CA LEU A 403 20.11 -27.99 -0.41
C LEU A 403 20.89 -29.00 -1.25
N ASP A 404 21.94 -29.61 -0.71
CA ASP A 404 22.71 -30.65 -1.39
C ASP A 404 21.85 -31.88 -1.67
N SER A 405 21.09 -32.34 -0.67
CA SER A 405 20.17 -33.47 -0.84
C SER A 405 19.06 -33.18 -1.86
N ASP A 406 18.50 -31.97 -1.84
CA ASP A 406 17.48 -31.54 -2.81
C ASP A 406 18.08 -31.46 -4.22
N GLY A 407 19.30 -30.95 -4.35
CA GLY A 407 20.07 -30.84 -5.59
C GLY A 407 20.36 -32.19 -6.25
N ASP A 408 20.72 -33.21 -5.46
CA ASP A 408 20.89 -34.59 -5.93
C ASP A 408 19.58 -35.18 -6.48
N GLU A 409 18.45 -34.89 -5.83
CA GLU A 409 17.13 -35.31 -6.32
C GLU A 409 16.74 -34.57 -7.60
N ARG A 410 17.00 -33.26 -7.69
CA ARG A 410 16.77 -32.47 -8.91
C ARG A 410 17.58 -33.01 -10.07
N GLN A 411 18.85 -33.36 -9.85
CA GLN A 411 19.69 -33.91 -10.90
C GLN A 411 19.10 -35.21 -11.46
N ARG A 412 18.64 -36.13 -10.60
CA ARG A 412 18.00 -37.37 -11.06
C ARG A 412 16.75 -37.10 -11.89
N VAL A 413 15.94 -36.12 -11.50
CA VAL A 413 14.77 -35.69 -12.28
C VAL A 413 15.20 -35.12 -13.63
N LEU A 414 16.15 -34.18 -13.63
CA LEU A 414 16.63 -33.48 -14.82
C LEU A 414 17.35 -34.44 -15.79
N ALA A 415 18.09 -35.43 -15.29
CA ALA A 415 18.70 -36.49 -16.09
C ALA A 415 17.69 -37.52 -16.64
N GLY A 416 16.41 -37.43 -16.27
CA GLY A 416 15.36 -38.36 -16.70
C GLY A 416 15.37 -39.70 -15.95
N GLU A 417 16.10 -39.80 -14.85
CA GLU A 417 16.17 -41.00 -13.99
C GLU A 417 15.00 -41.08 -12.99
N ALA A 418 14.31 -39.97 -12.76
CA ALA A 418 13.12 -39.89 -11.91
C ALA A 418 12.02 -39.04 -12.58
N GLU A 419 10.76 -39.47 -12.47
CA GLU A 419 9.64 -38.66 -12.92
C GLU A 419 9.26 -37.61 -11.87
N SER A 420 9.11 -36.36 -12.31
CA SER A 420 8.54 -35.28 -11.52
C SER A 420 7.60 -34.47 -12.39
N LYS A 421 6.54 -33.94 -11.78
CA LYS A 421 5.58 -33.05 -12.43
C LYS A 421 5.42 -31.80 -11.60
N PRO A 422 5.02 -30.67 -12.22
CA PRO A 422 4.70 -29.46 -11.47
C PRO A 422 3.70 -29.75 -10.34
N ALA A 423 4.11 -29.40 -9.12
CA ALA A 423 3.37 -29.70 -7.90
C ALA A 423 2.02 -28.95 -7.87
N LYS A 424 1.06 -29.51 -7.15
CA LYS A 424 -0.23 -28.88 -6.88
C LYS A 424 -0.27 -28.39 -5.43
N THR A 425 -0.33 -27.08 -5.25
CA THR A 425 -0.35 -26.45 -3.94
C THR A 425 -1.55 -26.91 -3.10
N PHE A 426 -1.28 -27.35 -1.88
CA PHE A 426 -2.31 -27.66 -0.89
C PHE A 426 -3.08 -26.38 -0.50
N ARG A 427 -4.40 -26.50 -0.31
CA ARG A 427 -5.29 -25.41 0.09
C ARG A 427 -6.19 -25.89 1.24
N PHE A 428 -6.15 -25.18 2.36
CA PHE A 428 -6.80 -25.60 3.61
C PHE A 428 -8.33 -25.51 3.57
N TYR A 429 -8.89 -24.34 3.21
CA TYR A 429 -10.33 -24.08 3.33
C TYR A 429 -11.24 -25.03 2.53
N PRO A 430 -10.89 -25.47 1.31
CA PRO A 430 -11.68 -26.46 0.56
C PRO A 430 -11.96 -27.76 1.32
N LYS A 431 -11.15 -28.10 2.33
CA LYS A 431 -11.32 -29.32 3.14
C LYS A 431 -12.26 -29.14 4.34
N VAL A 432 -12.45 -27.91 4.81
CA VAL A 432 -13.15 -27.62 6.09
C VAL A 432 -14.39 -26.74 5.96
N TYR A 433 -14.60 -26.02 4.86
CA TYR A 433 -15.70 -25.05 4.75
C TYR A 433 -17.09 -25.68 4.97
N LYS A 434 -17.34 -26.90 4.44
CA LYS A 434 -18.64 -27.58 4.59
C LYS A 434 -19.01 -27.84 6.06
N SER A 435 -18.04 -28.27 6.86
CA SER A 435 -18.24 -28.51 8.30
C SER A 435 -18.47 -27.21 9.06
N ALA A 436 -17.76 -26.13 8.70
CA ALA A 436 -17.99 -24.81 9.28
C ALA A 436 -19.40 -24.27 8.97
N VAL A 437 -19.86 -24.41 7.71
CA VAL A 437 -21.21 -24.03 7.30
C VAL A 437 -22.28 -24.84 8.04
N ALA A 438 -22.05 -26.15 8.22
CA ALA A 438 -22.95 -27.01 8.98
C ALA A 438 -23.06 -26.61 10.46
N ALA A 439 -21.93 -26.26 11.10
CA ALA A 439 -21.92 -25.72 12.45
C ALA A 439 -22.67 -24.37 12.53
N ALA A 440 -22.42 -23.47 11.59
CA ALA A 440 -23.06 -22.15 11.57
C ALA A 440 -24.58 -22.24 11.38
N ASN A 441 -25.06 -23.07 10.45
CA ASN A 441 -26.50 -23.23 10.19
C ASN A 441 -27.23 -24.18 11.16
N GLY A 442 -26.51 -24.81 12.09
CA GLY A 442 -27.06 -25.69 13.14
C GLY A 442 -27.40 -27.12 12.66
N THR A 443 -26.98 -27.50 11.45
CA THR A 443 -27.11 -28.89 10.94
C THR A 443 -25.96 -29.80 11.35
N GLY A 444 -24.88 -29.22 11.86
CA GLY A 444 -23.73 -29.91 12.45
C GLY A 444 -23.31 -29.25 13.76
N ASP A 445 -22.37 -29.90 14.43
CA ASP A 445 -21.84 -29.45 15.71
C ASP A 445 -20.54 -28.64 15.54
N PHE A 446 -20.36 -27.61 16.38
CA PHE A 446 -19.18 -26.75 16.34
C PHE A 446 -17.93 -27.48 16.86
N ALA A 447 -18.05 -28.31 17.91
CA ALA A 447 -16.91 -29.06 18.43
C ALA A 447 -16.38 -30.05 17.38
N ALA A 448 -17.26 -30.72 16.64
CA ALA A 448 -16.87 -31.57 15.51
C ALA A 448 -16.15 -30.79 14.39
N TYR A 449 -16.58 -29.55 14.10
CA TYR A 449 -15.87 -28.67 13.17
C TYR A 449 -14.46 -28.33 13.68
N SER A 450 -14.35 -27.86 14.92
CA SER A 450 -13.06 -27.47 15.50
C SER A 450 -12.09 -28.64 15.60
N GLN A 451 -12.57 -29.82 15.99
CA GLN A 451 -11.77 -31.05 16.01
C GLN A 451 -11.23 -31.38 14.62
N LYS A 452 -12.07 -31.33 13.58
CA LYS A 452 -11.63 -31.59 12.21
C LYS A 452 -10.59 -30.57 11.72
N VAL A 453 -10.69 -29.31 12.12
CA VAL A 453 -9.66 -28.29 11.83
C VAL A 453 -8.35 -28.67 12.50
N ARG A 454 -8.36 -28.96 13.81
CA ARG A 454 -7.18 -29.38 14.58
C ARG A 454 -6.49 -30.60 13.97
N GLU A 455 -7.26 -31.63 13.60
CA GLU A 455 -6.73 -32.84 12.96
C GLU A 455 -6.05 -32.53 11.62
N LEU A 456 -6.62 -31.63 10.82
CA LEU A 456 -6.03 -31.23 9.54
C LEU A 456 -4.76 -30.38 9.74
N GLU A 457 -4.72 -29.50 10.74
CA GLU A 457 -3.53 -28.71 11.07
C GLU A 457 -2.37 -29.58 11.56
N LEU A 458 -2.67 -30.67 12.27
CA LEU A 458 -1.67 -31.67 12.67
C LEU A 458 -1.13 -32.46 11.47
N GLN A 459 -2.00 -32.82 10.51
CA GLN A 459 -1.60 -33.59 9.33
C GLN A 459 -0.88 -32.76 8.28
N GLN A 460 -1.26 -31.48 8.13
CA GLN A 460 -0.79 -30.57 7.10
C GLN A 460 -0.61 -29.17 7.73
N PRO A 461 0.47 -28.95 8.50
CA PRO A 461 0.76 -27.64 9.06
C PRO A 461 1.07 -26.65 7.94
N ILE A 462 0.43 -25.47 7.98
CA ILE A 462 0.61 -24.42 6.96
C ILE A 462 1.13 -23.11 7.55
N SER A 463 1.10 -22.94 8.87
CA SER A 463 1.52 -21.74 9.58
C SER A 463 2.30 -22.08 10.86
N LEU A 464 3.06 -21.11 11.40
CA LEU A 464 3.91 -21.27 12.58
C LEU A 464 3.10 -21.68 13.82
N ARG A 465 1.93 -21.09 14.06
CA ARG A 465 1.05 -21.53 15.17
C ARG A 465 0.59 -22.98 15.06
N HIS A 466 0.59 -23.56 13.85
CA HIS A 466 0.25 -24.96 13.67
C HIS A 466 1.37 -25.88 14.13
N VAL A 467 2.55 -25.41 14.53
CA VAL A 467 3.60 -26.27 15.13
C VAL A 467 3.69 -26.14 16.66
N LEU A 468 2.91 -25.21 17.22
CA LEU A 468 2.85 -24.92 18.64
C LEU A 468 1.71 -25.68 19.32
N ASP A 469 1.95 -26.12 20.54
CA ASP A 469 0.95 -26.53 21.51
C ASP A 469 1.01 -25.62 22.75
N VAL A 470 -0.05 -25.69 23.57
CA VAL A 470 -0.16 -24.92 24.81
C VAL A 470 -0.02 -25.89 25.98
N ARG A 471 0.94 -25.63 26.87
CA ARG A 471 1.19 -26.40 28.08
C ARG A 471 0.92 -25.54 29.30
N SER A 472 -0.10 -25.92 30.05
CA SER A 472 -0.48 -25.26 31.30
C SER A 472 0.59 -25.42 32.39
N ASP A 473 0.71 -24.41 33.24
CA ASP A 473 1.43 -24.38 34.52
C ASP A 473 0.49 -24.52 35.74
N ARG A 474 -0.82 -24.71 35.50
CA ARG A 474 -1.88 -24.77 36.51
C ARG A 474 -2.82 -25.95 36.30
N GLU A 475 -3.51 -26.35 37.37
CA GLU A 475 -4.57 -27.35 37.32
C GLU A 475 -5.84 -26.78 36.67
N PRO A 476 -6.60 -27.57 35.88
CA PRO A 476 -7.86 -27.16 35.29
C PRO A 476 -8.89 -26.67 36.32
N ILE A 477 -9.71 -25.71 35.93
CA ILE A 477 -10.86 -25.21 36.71
C ILE A 477 -12.19 -25.45 35.96
N PRO A 478 -13.35 -25.37 36.64
CA PRO A 478 -14.65 -25.40 35.96
C PRO A 478 -14.83 -24.24 34.99
N ALA A 479 -15.39 -24.49 33.81
CA ALA A 479 -15.53 -23.49 32.76
C ALA A 479 -16.42 -22.31 33.17
N GLU A 480 -17.39 -22.52 34.07
CA GLU A 480 -18.29 -21.48 34.57
C GLU A 480 -17.58 -20.41 35.42
N GLN A 481 -16.35 -20.69 35.86
CA GLN A 481 -15.52 -19.72 36.61
C GLN A 481 -14.70 -18.82 35.68
N VAL A 482 -14.70 -19.10 34.38
CA VAL A 482 -13.87 -18.38 33.41
C VAL A 482 -14.62 -17.20 32.79
N ASP A 483 -14.00 -16.03 32.85
CA ASP A 483 -14.33 -14.87 32.05
C ASP A 483 -13.54 -14.89 30.71
N PRO A 484 -14.19 -15.23 29.58
CA PRO A 484 -13.55 -15.19 28.28
C PRO A 484 -13.51 -13.77 27.68
N GLY A 485 -14.09 -12.76 28.34
CA GLY A 485 -14.34 -11.44 27.79
C GLY A 485 -13.13 -10.52 27.71
N VAL A 486 -13.36 -9.36 27.09
CA VAL A 486 -12.39 -8.26 26.98
C VAL A 486 -13.12 -6.93 26.79
N GLY A 487 -12.85 -5.97 27.66
CA GLY A 487 -13.53 -4.68 27.65
C GLY A 487 -15.01 -4.85 27.99
N LEU A 488 -15.86 -4.37 27.08
CA LEU A 488 -17.32 -4.46 27.14
C LEU A 488 -17.88 -5.64 26.32
N HIS A 489 -17.01 -6.50 25.80
CA HIS A 489 -17.35 -7.56 24.86
C HIS A 489 -17.16 -8.94 25.51
N ASP A 490 -18.08 -9.86 25.25
CA ASP A 490 -18.10 -11.19 25.86
C ASP A 490 -16.96 -12.08 25.36
N TYR A 491 -16.42 -11.79 24.17
CA TYR A 491 -15.32 -12.55 23.57
C TYR A 491 -14.31 -11.63 22.86
N PRO A 492 -13.02 -12.02 22.80
CA PRO A 492 -11.93 -11.28 22.13
C PRO A 492 -11.95 -11.49 20.61
N ILE A 493 -13.15 -11.57 20.03
CA ILE A 493 -13.37 -11.85 18.62
C ILE A 493 -13.70 -10.54 17.91
N VAL A 494 -13.13 -10.36 16.73
CA VAL A 494 -13.44 -9.26 15.82
C VAL A 494 -13.84 -9.86 14.47
N ILE A 495 -15.01 -9.51 13.93
CA ILE A 495 -15.30 -9.72 12.52
C ILE A 495 -14.52 -8.66 11.73
N SER A 496 -13.47 -9.10 11.02
CA SER A 496 -12.52 -8.21 10.35
C SER A 496 -13.19 -7.36 9.27
N SER A 497 -12.55 -6.23 8.98
CA SER A 497 -13.04 -5.18 8.08
C SER A 497 -13.24 -5.68 6.64
N MET A 498 -14.49 -5.70 6.16
CA MET A 498 -14.87 -6.14 4.81
C MET A 498 -15.89 -5.17 4.18
N SER A 499 -15.45 -4.41 3.18
CA SER A 499 -16.21 -3.27 2.63
C SER A 499 -17.58 -3.65 2.05
N PHE A 500 -18.58 -2.79 2.28
CA PHE A 500 -19.77 -2.73 1.43
C PHE A 500 -19.37 -2.44 -0.03
N GLY A 501 -19.96 -3.19 -0.97
CA GLY A 501 -19.53 -3.26 -2.37
C GLY A 501 -18.72 -4.52 -2.66
N SER A 502 -17.69 -4.84 -1.87
CA SER A 502 -17.08 -6.19 -1.94
C SER A 502 -18.06 -7.23 -1.44
N GLN A 503 -18.69 -6.96 -0.30
CA GLN A 503 -19.79 -7.73 0.26
C GLN A 503 -21.12 -7.17 -0.26
N GLY A 504 -22.09 -8.06 -0.48
CA GLY A 504 -23.48 -7.70 -0.74
C GLY A 504 -24.13 -7.15 0.52
N GLU A 505 -25.18 -6.35 0.35
CA GLU A 505 -25.84 -5.62 1.44
C GLU A 505 -26.32 -6.53 2.58
N THR A 506 -27.01 -7.62 2.25
CA THR A 506 -27.56 -8.53 3.26
C THR A 506 -26.46 -9.14 4.13
N ALA A 507 -25.38 -9.62 3.51
CA ALA A 507 -24.23 -10.18 4.23
C ALA A 507 -23.55 -9.11 5.10
N TYR A 508 -23.37 -7.91 4.54
CA TYR A 508 -22.75 -6.78 5.21
C TYR A 508 -23.52 -6.34 6.48
N ARG A 509 -24.85 -6.22 6.39
CA ARG A 509 -25.73 -5.94 7.54
C ARG A 509 -25.72 -7.08 8.56
N ALA A 510 -25.72 -8.33 8.09
CA ALA A 510 -25.74 -9.50 8.95
C ALA A 510 -24.52 -9.57 9.89
N TYR A 511 -23.33 -9.13 9.46
CA TYR A 511 -22.15 -9.10 10.33
C TYR A 511 -22.33 -8.17 11.54
N ALA A 512 -22.89 -6.97 11.32
CA ALA A 512 -23.14 -6.00 12.39
C ALA A 512 -24.14 -6.54 13.42
N GLU A 513 -25.22 -7.12 12.91
CA GLU A 513 -26.26 -7.70 13.75
C GLU A 513 -25.76 -8.96 14.50
N ALA A 514 -24.98 -9.81 13.84
CA ALA A 514 -24.36 -10.96 14.48
C ALA A 514 -23.39 -10.55 15.60
N ALA A 515 -22.58 -9.51 15.36
CA ALA A 515 -21.66 -8.99 16.35
C ALA A 515 -22.38 -8.46 17.59
N LYS A 516 -23.50 -7.75 17.41
CA LYS A 516 -24.37 -7.32 18.52
C LYS A 516 -24.95 -8.50 19.29
N ARG A 517 -25.48 -9.53 18.58
CA ARG A 517 -26.08 -10.72 19.22
C ARG A 517 -25.07 -11.54 20.02
N ALA A 518 -23.83 -11.64 19.55
CA ALA A 518 -22.75 -12.36 20.22
C ALA A 518 -21.92 -11.47 21.18
N ASN A 519 -22.27 -10.18 21.30
CA ASN A 519 -21.53 -9.16 22.04
C ASN A 519 -20.01 -9.12 21.69
N ILE A 520 -19.69 -9.06 20.40
CA ILE A 520 -18.34 -8.95 19.84
C ILE A 520 -18.24 -7.73 18.90
N ILE A 521 -17.06 -7.48 18.31
CA ILE A 521 -16.84 -6.34 17.40
C ILE A 521 -16.96 -6.77 15.93
N ALA A 522 -17.49 -5.90 15.07
CA ALA A 522 -17.43 -6.00 13.61
C ALA A 522 -16.96 -4.69 12.95
N MET A 523 -16.10 -4.78 11.94
CA MET A 523 -15.52 -3.63 11.23
C MET A 523 -16.08 -3.49 9.79
N ASN A 524 -16.20 -2.27 9.27
CA ASN A 524 -16.95 -2.00 8.01
C ASN A 524 -16.12 -2.25 6.78
N GLY A 525 -14.80 -2.04 6.88
CA GLY A 525 -13.94 -1.94 5.71
C GLY A 525 -14.06 -0.60 4.98
N GLU A 526 -13.29 -0.46 3.91
CA GLU A 526 -13.00 0.80 3.21
C GLU A 526 -14.14 1.37 2.34
N GLY A 527 -15.36 0.85 2.45
CA GLY A 527 -16.44 1.11 1.49
C GLY A 527 -17.44 2.19 1.90
N GLY A 528 -17.15 2.97 2.94
CA GLY A 528 -18.16 3.79 3.62
C GLY A 528 -19.09 2.93 4.49
N GLU A 529 -20.22 3.51 4.91
CA GLU A 529 -21.23 2.84 5.72
C GLU A 529 -22.63 3.22 5.23
N ILE A 530 -23.58 2.30 5.35
CA ILE A 530 -24.96 2.55 4.91
C ILE A 530 -25.61 3.50 5.92
N GLN A 531 -26.16 4.62 5.43
CA GLN A 531 -26.61 5.75 6.28
C GLN A 531 -27.60 5.34 7.38
N ASP A 532 -28.53 4.41 7.10
CA ASP A 532 -29.52 3.98 8.10
C ASP A 532 -28.91 3.19 9.27
N MET A 533 -27.67 2.73 9.14
CA MET A 533 -26.92 2.05 10.20
C MET A 533 -26.21 3.02 11.17
N TYR A 534 -26.13 4.31 10.84
CA TYR A 534 -25.43 5.29 11.68
C TYR A 534 -26.04 5.34 13.08
N GLY A 535 -25.21 5.21 14.10
CA GLY A 535 -25.63 5.24 15.51
C GLY A 535 -26.43 4.01 15.97
N ARG A 536 -26.72 3.03 15.10
CA ARG A 536 -27.47 1.81 15.48
C ARG A 536 -26.62 0.79 16.25
N TYR A 537 -25.32 0.76 15.99
CA TYR A 537 -24.38 -0.23 16.56
C TYR A 537 -23.08 0.41 17.13
N PRO A 538 -23.13 1.53 17.87
CA PRO A 538 -21.94 2.31 18.17
C PRO A 538 -20.88 1.56 19.00
N LEU A 539 -21.32 0.57 19.79
CA LEU A 539 -20.45 -0.28 20.59
C LEU A 539 -19.84 -1.45 19.81
N TRP A 540 -20.63 -2.10 18.93
CA TRP A 540 -20.25 -3.35 18.26
C TRP A 540 -19.67 -3.14 16.86
N ARG A 541 -19.75 -1.92 16.32
CA ARG A 541 -19.49 -1.68 14.90
C ARG A 541 -18.49 -0.57 14.68
N GLY A 542 -17.28 -0.88 14.23
CA GLY A 542 -16.23 0.11 13.95
C GLY A 542 -16.20 0.61 12.51
N GLN A 543 -15.74 1.85 12.33
CA GLN A 543 -15.67 2.55 11.05
C GLN A 543 -14.22 2.69 10.56
N GLN A 544 -13.95 2.34 9.31
CA GLN A 544 -12.61 2.33 8.74
C GLN A 544 -12.37 3.60 7.93
N VAL A 545 -11.22 4.21 8.13
CA VAL A 545 -10.68 5.33 7.35
C VAL A 545 -9.51 4.80 6.53
N ALA A 546 -9.68 4.75 5.22
CA ALA A 546 -8.70 4.24 4.26
C ALA A 546 -8.38 5.27 3.18
N SER A 547 -7.37 4.99 2.36
CA SER A 547 -6.84 5.92 1.34
C SER A 547 -7.86 6.44 0.32
N GLY A 548 -8.94 5.70 0.06
CA GLY A 548 -10.00 6.18 -0.82
C GLY A 548 -10.91 7.27 -0.23
N ARG A 549 -10.91 7.44 1.10
CA ARG A 549 -11.86 8.29 1.87
C ARG A 549 -13.34 8.09 1.50
N PHE A 550 -13.69 6.92 0.96
CA PHE A 550 -15.06 6.60 0.57
C PHE A 550 -16.01 6.67 1.77
N GLY A 551 -17.00 7.55 1.68
CA GLY A 551 -18.02 7.74 2.72
C GLY A 551 -17.50 8.29 4.06
N VAL A 552 -16.23 8.71 4.14
CA VAL A 552 -15.64 9.20 5.41
C VAL A 552 -16.11 10.63 5.67
N THR A 553 -16.94 10.80 6.70
CA THR A 553 -17.52 12.10 7.10
C THR A 553 -17.57 12.21 8.62
N SER A 554 -17.77 13.42 9.16
CA SER A 554 -17.99 13.62 10.60
C SER A 554 -19.17 12.78 11.12
N GLU A 555 -20.22 12.60 10.33
CA GLU A 555 -21.38 11.77 10.69
C GLU A 555 -20.99 10.29 10.77
N MET A 556 -20.27 9.76 9.78
CA MET A 556 -19.77 8.37 9.84
C MET A 556 -18.85 8.18 11.07
N LEU A 557 -17.90 9.09 11.29
CA LEU A 557 -16.95 9.01 12.41
C LEU A 557 -17.64 9.04 13.78
N ASN A 558 -18.70 9.83 13.92
CA ASN A 558 -19.47 9.95 15.16
C ASN A 558 -20.54 8.86 15.33
N SER A 559 -20.73 7.99 14.33
CA SER A 559 -21.70 6.88 14.41
C SER A 559 -21.22 5.69 15.27
N SER A 560 -19.95 5.71 15.71
CA SER A 560 -19.27 4.59 16.37
C SER A 560 -18.28 5.05 17.45
N TYR A 561 -17.98 4.18 18.41
CA TYR A 561 -16.89 4.36 19.38
C TYR A 561 -15.56 3.75 18.92
N LEU A 562 -15.50 3.18 17.72
CA LEU A 562 -14.32 2.52 17.16
C LEU A 562 -14.06 3.05 15.75
N VAL A 563 -12.84 3.55 15.53
CA VAL A 563 -12.36 3.89 14.19
C VAL A 563 -11.07 3.14 13.90
N GLU A 564 -10.91 2.62 12.69
CA GLU A 564 -9.69 1.97 12.22
C GLU A 564 -9.07 2.73 11.06
N ILE A 565 -7.86 3.26 11.25
CA ILE A 565 -7.02 3.77 10.16
C ILE A 565 -6.40 2.57 9.46
N LYS A 566 -6.72 2.38 8.18
CA LYS A 566 -6.12 1.32 7.35
C LYS A 566 -4.89 1.86 6.64
N ILE A 567 -3.72 1.40 7.07
CA ILE A 567 -2.45 1.60 6.34
C ILE A 567 -2.31 0.56 5.23
N GLY A 568 -2.67 -0.69 5.53
CA GLY A 568 -2.65 -1.79 4.57
C GLY A 568 -3.38 -3.02 5.10
N GLN A 569 -3.45 -4.06 4.28
CA GLN A 569 -4.00 -5.36 4.66
C GLN A 569 -3.05 -6.47 4.22
N GLY A 570 -3.02 -7.59 4.94
CA GLY A 570 -2.07 -8.67 4.65
C GLY A 570 -2.15 -9.26 3.22
N ALA A 571 -3.33 -9.29 2.61
CA ALA A 571 -3.54 -9.86 1.27
C ALA A 571 -2.89 -9.05 0.13
N LYS A 572 -2.71 -7.75 0.34
CA LYS A 572 -2.11 -6.81 -0.63
C LYS A 572 -1.47 -5.62 0.10
N PRO A 573 -0.37 -5.86 0.83
CA PRO A 573 0.33 -4.81 1.55
C PRO A 573 0.88 -3.77 0.56
N GLY A 574 0.83 -2.48 0.90
CA GLY A 574 1.34 -1.41 0.05
C GLY A 574 0.52 -1.12 -1.22
N GLU A 575 -0.68 -1.70 -1.36
CA GLU A 575 -1.60 -1.46 -2.48
C GLU A 575 -2.96 -0.95 -2.00
N GLY A 576 -3.64 -0.23 -2.89
CA GLY A 576 -5.00 0.27 -2.66
C GLY A 576 -6.08 -0.81 -2.65
N GLY A 577 -7.21 -0.47 -2.03
CA GLY A 577 -8.49 -1.14 -2.26
C GLY A 577 -8.86 -1.23 -3.74
N HIS A 578 -9.55 -2.29 -4.15
CA HIS A 578 -10.01 -2.45 -5.54
C HIS A 578 -11.42 -3.02 -5.52
N LEU A 579 -12.38 -2.26 -6.05
CA LEU A 579 -13.73 -2.70 -6.32
C LEU A 579 -14.06 -2.55 -7.82
N PRO A 580 -14.29 -3.65 -8.55
CA PRO A 580 -14.69 -3.59 -9.95
C PRO A 580 -16.02 -2.85 -10.16
N GLY A 581 -16.14 -2.08 -11.24
CA GLY A 581 -17.24 -1.17 -11.54
C GLY A 581 -18.59 -1.84 -11.68
N LYS A 582 -18.63 -3.10 -12.15
CA LYS A 582 -19.86 -3.93 -12.15
C LYS A 582 -20.45 -4.15 -10.75
N LYS A 583 -19.64 -4.01 -9.69
CA LYS A 583 -20.06 -4.10 -8.28
C LYS A 583 -20.33 -2.72 -7.67
N VAL A 584 -20.21 -1.65 -8.45
CA VAL A 584 -20.50 -0.28 -8.05
C VAL A 584 -21.90 0.06 -8.53
N THR A 585 -22.90 -0.55 -7.90
CA THR A 585 -24.33 -0.26 -8.12
C THR A 585 -24.69 1.09 -7.51
N ALA A 586 -25.87 1.63 -7.84
CA ALA A 586 -26.37 2.90 -7.26
C ALA A 586 -26.23 2.99 -5.73
N LYS A 587 -26.54 1.93 -4.98
CA LYS A 587 -26.39 1.90 -3.52
C LYS A 587 -24.94 1.93 -3.04
N VAL A 588 -24.04 1.27 -3.76
CA VAL A 588 -22.59 1.29 -3.45
C VAL A 588 -22.00 2.66 -3.81
N ALA A 589 -22.39 3.21 -4.94
CA ALA A 589 -22.03 4.56 -5.37
C ALA A 589 -22.47 5.61 -4.34
N GLN A 590 -23.70 5.50 -3.81
CA GLN A 590 -24.22 6.37 -2.76
C GLN A 590 -23.42 6.27 -1.46
N ALA A 591 -23.12 5.06 -0.98
CA ALA A 591 -22.34 4.87 0.26
C ALA A 591 -20.89 5.40 0.14
N ARG A 592 -20.36 5.47 -1.09
CA ARG A 592 -18.97 5.88 -1.37
C ARG A 592 -18.83 7.31 -1.87
N ASN A 593 -19.92 7.99 -2.23
CA ASN A 593 -19.92 9.23 -3.01
C ASN A 593 -19.11 9.09 -4.31
N ALA A 594 -19.44 8.07 -5.08
CA ALA A 594 -18.79 7.71 -6.32
C ALA A 594 -19.78 7.65 -7.49
N THR A 595 -19.26 7.46 -8.70
CA THR A 595 -20.05 7.27 -9.92
C THR A 595 -20.42 5.79 -10.09
N GLU A 596 -21.69 5.51 -10.43
CA GLU A 596 -22.17 4.16 -10.72
C GLU A 596 -21.42 3.51 -11.89
N GLY A 597 -21.18 2.20 -11.83
CA GLY A 597 -20.58 1.41 -12.91
C GLY A 597 -19.07 1.60 -13.11
N THR A 598 -18.42 2.47 -12.33
CA THR A 598 -17.01 2.83 -12.52
C THR A 598 -16.09 2.07 -11.57
N ASP A 599 -14.95 1.57 -12.05
CA ASP A 599 -13.94 0.92 -11.21
C ASP A 599 -13.47 1.86 -10.08
N LEU A 600 -13.50 1.38 -8.84
CA LEU A 600 -13.02 2.11 -7.67
C LEU A 600 -11.73 1.46 -7.16
N ILE A 601 -10.61 1.94 -7.71
CA ILE A 601 -9.26 1.62 -7.26
C ILE A 601 -8.86 2.72 -6.29
N SER A 602 -8.57 2.41 -5.03
CA SER A 602 -8.08 3.35 -4.02
C SER A 602 -6.61 3.70 -4.25
N PRO A 603 -6.10 4.85 -3.78
CA PRO A 603 -4.68 5.14 -3.86
C PRO A 603 -3.91 4.16 -2.98
N SER A 604 -2.65 3.90 -3.33
CA SER A 604 -1.81 2.92 -2.63
C SER A 604 -1.41 3.36 -1.21
N ASN A 605 -1.47 4.66 -0.92
CA ASN A 605 -1.20 5.25 0.39
C ASN A 605 -2.30 6.24 0.82
N ASN A 606 -2.35 6.60 2.09
CA ASN A 606 -3.16 7.72 2.56
C ASN A 606 -2.41 9.02 2.24
N HIS A 607 -3.00 9.94 1.46
CA HIS A 607 -2.31 11.17 0.99
C HIS A 607 -2.27 12.29 2.03
N ASP A 608 -2.66 11.99 3.26
CA ASP A 608 -2.44 12.79 4.46
C ASP A 608 -1.62 12.02 5.50
N LEU A 609 -0.92 10.96 5.07
CA LEU A 609 -0.03 10.14 5.90
C LEU A 609 1.22 9.74 5.11
N TYR A 610 2.27 10.54 5.21
CA TYR A 610 3.57 10.29 4.59
C TYR A 610 4.69 9.96 5.60
N SER A 611 4.36 10.05 6.89
CA SER A 611 5.29 9.89 8.00
C SER A 611 4.53 9.54 9.30
N ILE A 612 5.27 9.30 10.38
CA ILE A 612 4.67 8.98 11.68
C ILE A 612 3.98 10.20 12.32
N GLU A 613 4.48 11.40 12.08
CA GLU A 613 3.88 12.64 12.54
C GLU A 613 2.56 12.94 11.82
N ASP A 614 2.44 12.58 10.55
CA ASP A 614 1.17 12.69 9.82
C ASP A 614 0.14 11.68 10.34
N LEU A 615 0.56 10.47 10.75
CA LEU A 615 -0.34 9.54 11.44
C LEU A 615 -0.82 10.13 12.77
N ALA A 616 0.05 10.78 13.53
CA ALA A 616 -0.33 11.45 14.77
C ALA A 616 -1.34 12.58 14.51
N GLU A 617 -1.17 13.34 13.43
CA GLU A 617 -2.13 14.37 13.00
C GLU A 617 -3.49 13.75 12.66
N LEU A 618 -3.54 12.69 11.86
CA LEU A 618 -4.80 12.02 11.52
C LEU A 618 -5.49 11.44 12.76
N ILE A 619 -4.76 10.86 13.71
CA ILE A 619 -5.33 10.37 14.97
C ILE A 619 -5.93 11.54 15.77
N ASP A 620 -5.25 12.70 15.82
CA ASP A 620 -5.72 13.92 16.48
C ASP A 620 -7.01 14.45 15.81
N GLU A 621 -7.05 14.48 14.47
CA GLU A 621 -8.24 14.85 13.69
C GLU A 621 -9.44 13.95 14.01
N LEU A 622 -9.25 12.63 14.03
CA LEU A 622 -10.32 11.66 14.30
C LEU A 622 -10.84 11.78 15.75
N LYS A 623 -9.94 11.90 16.73
CA LYS A 623 -10.31 12.05 18.15
C LYS A 623 -10.89 13.42 18.47
N THR A 624 -10.60 14.44 17.66
CA THR A 624 -11.22 15.76 17.75
C THR A 624 -12.63 15.73 17.14
N ALA A 625 -12.81 15.07 16.00
CA ALA A 625 -14.13 14.90 15.39
C ALA A 625 -15.06 14.06 16.27
N ASN A 626 -14.55 12.99 16.88
CA ASN A 626 -15.28 12.16 17.81
C ASN A 626 -14.46 11.94 19.11
N PRO A 627 -14.81 12.64 20.21
CA PRO A 627 -14.09 12.48 21.47
C PRO A 627 -14.27 11.09 22.10
N ASP A 628 -15.37 10.38 21.79
CA ASP A 628 -15.66 9.09 22.40
C ASP A 628 -15.04 7.91 21.64
N VAL A 629 -14.27 8.21 20.57
CA VAL A 629 -13.69 7.20 19.71
C VAL A 629 -12.37 6.64 20.25
N ARG A 630 -12.20 5.33 20.11
CA ARG A 630 -10.89 4.67 20.17
C ARG A 630 -10.38 4.40 18.76
N VAL A 631 -9.11 4.70 18.52
CA VAL A 631 -8.49 4.60 17.20
C VAL A 631 -7.59 3.37 17.11
N SER A 632 -7.90 2.49 16.17
CA SER A 632 -7.03 1.39 15.74
C SER A 632 -6.21 1.80 14.53
N VAL A 633 -4.96 1.34 14.46
CA VAL A 633 -4.14 1.47 13.25
C VAL A 633 -3.85 0.07 12.73
N LYS A 634 -4.41 -0.25 11.56
CA LYS A 634 -4.26 -1.54 10.89
C LYS A 634 -3.11 -1.53 9.91
N VAL A 635 -2.12 -2.38 10.18
CA VAL A 635 -0.86 -2.47 9.44
C VAL A 635 -0.59 -3.91 9.00
N PRO A 636 -0.04 -4.12 7.80
CA PRO A 636 0.51 -5.42 7.43
C PRO A 636 1.79 -5.70 8.23
N VAL A 637 2.12 -6.98 8.43
CA VAL A 637 3.35 -7.35 9.14
C VAL A 637 4.54 -7.30 8.18
N VAL A 638 5.56 -6.55 8.58
CA VAL A 638 6.83 -6.37 7.86
C VAL A 638 8.00 -6.49 8.85
N PRO A 639 9.25 -6.65 8.38
CA PRO A 639 10.42 -6.51 9.25
C PRO A 639 10.39 -5.19 10.05
N ASN A 640 10.89 -5.22 11.28
CA ASN A 640 10.91 -4.06 12.21
C ASN A 640 9.54 -3.49 12.63
N ILE A 641 8.44 -4.25 12.43
CA ILE A 641 7.08 -3.82 12.84
C ILE A 641 6.97 -3.43 14.33
N GLY A 642 7.81 -3.99 15.21
CA GLY A 642 7.90 -3.61 16.61
C GLY A 642 8.25 -2.12 16.79
N THR A 643 9.28 -1.63 16.09
CA THR A 643 9.69 -0.21 16.14
C THR A 643 8.60 0.70 15.59
N ILE A 644 8.00 0.32 14.46
CA ILE A 644 6.90 1.06 13.83
C ILE A 644 5.72 1.15 14.82
N SER A 645 5.42 0.08 15.54
CA SER A 645 4.32 0.01 16.50
C SER A 645 4.55 0.85 17.76
N VAL A 646 5.80 0.99 18.21
CA VAL A 646 6.16 1.98 19.23
C VAL A 646 5.87 3.40 18.73
N GLY A 647 6.18 3.68 17.46
CA GLY A 647 5.78 4.93 16.80
C GLY A 647 4.26 5.14 16.80
N ILE A 648 3.50 4.14 16.36
CA ILE A 648 2.02 4.17 16.31
C ILE A 648 1.42 4.43 17.71
N ALA A 649 1.92 3.76 18.74
CA ALA A 649 1.47 3.98 20.12
C ALA A 649 1.79 5.42 20.59
N LYS A 650 2.97 5.95 20.25
CA LYS A 650 3.36 7.35 20.57
C LYS A 650 2.56 8.39 19.77
N ALA A 651 2.08 8.03 18.59
CA ALA A 651 1.18 8.86 17.78
C ALA A 651 -0.24 8.96 18.39
N GLY A 652 -0.55 8.14 19.41
CA GLY A 652 -1.79 8.22 20.18
C GLY A 652 -2.85 7.20 19.78
N ALA A 653 -2.50 6.14 19.05
CA ALA A 653 -3.41 5.04 18.78
C ALA A 653 -3.79 4.32 20.08
N ASP A 654 -5.01 3.78 20.16
CA ASP A 654 -5.48 2.98 21.29
C ASP A 654 -5.38 1.48 21.00
N MET A 655 -5.33 1.10 19.72
CA MET A 655 -5.23 -0.28 19.24
C MET A 655 -4.26 -0.35 18.05
N ILE A 656 -3.53 -1.47 17.94
CA ILE A 656 -2.70 -1.78 16.77
C ILE A 656 -3.20 -3.11 16.20
N THR A 657 -3.76 -3.08 14.98
CA THR A 657 -4.20 -4.30 14.28
C THR A 657 -3.10 -4.79 13.36
N LEU A 658 -2.57 -5.99 13.62
CA LEU A 658 -1.55 -6.65 12.83
C LEU A 658 -2.20 -7.64 11.86
N SER A 659 -2.01 -7.40 10.56
CA SER A 659 -2.60 -8.21 9.50
C SER A 659 -1.55 -9.06 8.82
N GLY A 660 -1.61 -10.38 9.04
CA GLY A 660 -0.72 -11.36 8.42
C GLY A 660 -1.07 -11.60 6.95
N PHE A 661 -0.08 -12.00 6.14
CA PHE A 661 -0.27 -12.20 4.68
C PHE A 661 -1.35 -13.23 4.30
N GLU A 662 -1.70 -14.13 5.22
CA GLU A 662 -2.81 -15.10 5.11
C GLU A 662 -4.21 -14.43 5.05
N GLY A 663 -4.29 -13.12 5.29
CA GLY A 663 -5.53 -12.33 5.28
C GLY A 663 -6.31 -12.42 3.96
N GLY A 664 -7.64 -12.30 4.04
CA GLY A 664 -8.52 -12.34 2.87
C GLY A 664 -8.63 -11.01 2.11
N THR A 665 -9.11 -11.09 0.85
CA THR A 665 -9.45 -9.91 0.03
C THR A 665 -10.59 -10.23 -0.95
N GLY A 666 -11.32 -9.20 -1.37
CA GLY A 666 -12.27 -9.30 -2.48
C GLY A 666 -11.59 -9.32 -3.84
N ALA A 667 -10.44 -8.63 -3.98
CA ALA A 667 -9.63 -8.54 -5.19
C ALA A 667 -8.19 -8.10 -4.84
N ALA A 668 -7.19 -8.83 -5.33
CA ALA A 668 -5.76 -8.48 -5.25
C ALA A 668 -4.97 -9.16 -6.38
N ARG A 669 -3.77 -8.65 -6.70
CA ARG A 669 -2.82 -9.34 -7.58
C ARG A 669 -2.47 -10.70 -6.99
N SER A 670 -2.43 -11.72 -7.84
CA SER A 670 -2.12 -13.09 -7.40
C SER A 670 -0.71 -13.21 -6.81
N HIS A 671 0.23 -12.39 -7.31
CA HIS A 671 1.57 -12.22 -6.76
C HIS A 671 1.55 -11.81 -5.28
N ALA A 672 0.86 -10.70 -4.97
CA ALA A 672 0.85 -10.11 -3.64
C ALA A 672 0.32 -11.07 -2.57
N LEU A 673 -0.73 -11.84 -2.90
CA LEU A 673 -1.36 -12.82 -2.00
C LEU A 673 -0.38 -13.86 -1.45
N ARG A 674 0.63 -14.25 -2.25
CA ARG A 674 1.56 -15.33 -1.90
C ARG A 674 2.86 -14.78 -1.34
N HIS A 675 3.38 -13.68 -1.87
CA HIS A 675 4.77 -13.29 -1.69
C HIS A 675 5.00 -12.06 -0.81
N VAL A 676 3.96 -11.31 -0.43
CA VAL A 676 4.14 -10.02 0.23
C VAL A 676 3.66 -10.05 1.68
N GLY A 677 4.49 -9.59 2.61
CA GLY A 677 4.18 -9.53 4.04
C GLY A 677 4.46 -10.81 4.84
N LEU A 678 4.61 -10.65 6.15
CA LEU A 678 4.94 -11.72 7.09
C LEU A 678 3.67 -12.27 7.81
N PRO A 679 3.76 -13.44 8.46
CA PRO A 679 2.73 -13.94 9.36
C PRO A 679 2.45 -13.00 10.54
N SER A 680 1.19 -12.93 10.96
CA SER A 680 0.75 -12.18 12.15
C SER A 680 1.30 -12.77 13.45
N ASP A 681 1.69 -14.04 13.47
CA ASP A 681 2.39 -14.70 14.58
C ASP A 681 3.68 -13.95 14.93
N ILE A 682 4.54 -13.71 13.92
CA ILE A 682 5.80 -12.97 14.06
C ILE A 682 5.52 -11.53 14.49
N GLY A 683 4.57 -10.87 13.83
CA GLY A 683 4.23 -9.48 14.12
C GLY A 683 3.73 -9.28 15.55
N THR A 684 2.80 -10.14 16.01
CA THR A 684 2.17 -10.03 17.33
C THR A 684 3.23 -10.07 18.42
N ARG A 685 4.14 -11.04 18.32
CA ARG A 685 5.24 -11.19 19.26
C ARG A 685 6.19 -10.01 19.23
N ALA A 686 6.64 -9.60 18.03
CA ALA A 686 7.58 -8.50 17.87
C ALA A 686 7.04 -7.17 18.43
N VAL A 687 5.75 -6.89 18.22
CA VAL A 687 5.09 -5.68 18.75
C VAL A 687 4.89 -5.76 20.25
N HIS A 688 4.47 -6.92 20.78
CA HIS A 688 4.35 -7.11 22.22
C HIS A 688 5.69 -6.82 22.92
N LEU A 689 6.78 -7.40 22.44
CA LEU A 689 8.13 -7.19 22.97
C LEU A 689 8.58 -5.73 22.89
N ALA A 690 8.49 -5.10 21.72
CA ALA A 690 8.95 -3.73 21.54
C ALA A 690 8.18 -2.73 22.40
N LEU A 691 6.87 -2.93 22.60
CA LEU A 691 6.07 -2.08 23.48
C LEU A 691 6.38 -2.33 24.97
N MET A 692 6.72 -3.57 25.35
CA MET A 692 7.16 -3.91 26.71
C MET A 692 8.50 -3.27 27.02
N GLU A 693 9.47 -3.42 26.13
CA GLU A 693 10.78 -2.77 26.20
C GLU A 693 10.67 -1.25 26.31
N ALA A 694 9.76 -0.65 25.54
CA ALA A 694 9.48 0.79 25.59
C ALA A 694 8.66 1.24 26.83
N GLY A 695 8.20 0.32 27.68
CA GLY A 695 7.40 0.63 28.88
C GLY A 695 6.01 1.22 28.59
N ILE A 696 5.44 0.95 27.40
CA ILE A 696 4.16 1.51 26.94
C ILE A 696 3.16 0.45 26.48
N ARG A 697 3.44 -0.85 26.66
CA ARG A 697 2.53 -1.95 26.28
C ARG A 697 1.15 -1.83 26.91
N ASN A 698 1.06 -1.31 28.13
CA ASN A 698 -0.20 -1.09 28.84
C ASN A 698 -1.04 0.06 28.27
N ARG A 699 -0.57 0.79 27.25
CA ARG A 699 -1.30 1.93 26.65
C ARG A 699 -2.17 1.54 25.46
N VAL A 700 -1.92 0.39 24.85
CA VAL A 700 -2.55 -0.03 23.59
C VAL A 700 -3.00 -1.48 23.65
N GLU A 701 -4.11 -1.81 22.98
CA GLU A 701 -4.45 -3.20 22.67
C GLU A 701 -3.70 -3.65 21.40
N ILE A 702 -3.28 -4.92 21.37
CA ILE A 702 -2.78 -5.55 20.13
C ILE A 702 -3.90 -6.42 19.58
N TRP A 703 -4.29 -6.20 18.33
CA TRP A 703 -5.22 -7.07 17.60
C TRP A 703 -4.45 -7.81 16.52
N ALA A 704 -4.82 -9.06 16.24
CA ALA A 704 -4.19 -9.86 15.19
C ALA A 704 -5.25 -10.44 14.24
N ASP A 705 -5.06 -10.32 12.92
CA ASP A 705 -5.85 -11.05 11.93
C ASP A 705 -4.94 -11.71 10.86
N GLY A 706 -5.42 -12.79 10.25
CA GLY A 706 -4.67 -13.55 9.25
C GLY A 706 -4.91 -15.06 9.32
N GLY A 707 -5.89 -15.57 8.58
CA GLY A 707 -6.04 -17.01 8.37
C GLY A 707 -6.50 -17.87 9.57
N TYR A 708 -6.99 -17.28 10.67
CA TYR A 708 -7.46 -18.01 11.86
C TYR A 708 -8.81 -18.71 11.67
N ARG A 709 -9.02 -19.82 12.39
CA ARG A 709 -10.09 -20.80 12.11
C ARG A 709 -10.87 -21.28 13.33
N HIS A 710 -10.30 -21.23 14.54
CA HIS A 710 -10.97 -21.76 15.73
C HIS A 710 -10.40 -21.18 17.05
N ALA A 711 -10.95 -21.57 18.21
CA ALA A 711 -10.58 -20.92 19.48
C ALA A 711 -9.13 -21.16 19.93
N SER A 712 -8.47 -22.25 19.51
CA SER A 712 -7.05 -22.46 19.90
C SER A 712 -6.12 -21.44 19.24
N ASP A 713 -6.45 -20.92 18.05
CA ASP A 713 -5.72 -19.80 17.46
C ASP A 713 -5.77 -18.57 18.38
N ILE A 714 -6.92 -18.30 19.01
CA ILE A 714 -7.09 -17.18 19.94
C ILE A 714 -6.16 -17.33 21.14
N VAL A 715 -6.16 -18.51 21.76
CA VAL A 715 -5.30 -18.82 22.91
C VAL A 715 -3.82 -18.65 22.56
N LYS A 716 -3.37 -19.20 21.43
CA LYS A 716 -1.98 -19.08 20.99
C LYS A 716 -1.59 -17.61 20.76
N LEU A 717 -2.47 -16.82 20.15
CA LEU A 717 -2.22 -15.39 19.92
C LEU A 717 -2.26 -14.56 21.19
N HIS A 718 -3.11 -14.91 22.17
CA HIS A 718 -3.03 -14.33 23.51
C HIS A 718 -1.64 -14.58 24.09
N CYS A 719 -1.16 -15.83 24.12
CA CYS A 719 0.19 -16.12 24.61
C CYS A 719 1.29 -15.35 23.86
N LEU A 720 1.14 -15.10 22.55
CA LEU A 720 2.07 -14.27 21.78
C LEU A 720 1.94 -12.75 22.04
N GLY A 721 0.82 -12.30 22.61
CA GLY A 721 0.64 -10.93 23.09
C GLY A 721 -0.59 -10.17 22.56
N ALA A 722 -1.46 -10.78 21.75
CA ALA A 722 -2.67 -10.16 21.23
C ALA A 722 -3.81 -10.15 22.27
N ASN A 723 -4.54 -9.04 22.35
CA ASN A 723 -5.76 -8.90 23.16
C ASN A 723 -7.01 -9.37 22.42
N ARG A 724 -7.05 -9.20 21.09
CA ARG A 724 -8.18 -9.62 20.22
C ARG A 724 -7.71 -10.27 18.93
N VAL A 725 -8.58 -11.09 18.36
CA VAL A 725 -8.31 -11.86 17.15
C VAL A 725 -9.41 -11.65 16.12
N GLY A 726 -8.99 -11.32 14.90
CA GLY A 726 -9.86 -10.96 13.78
C GLY A 726 -10.11 -12.11 12.80
N PHE A 727 -11.36 -12.24 12.36
CA PHE A 727 -11.84 -13.28 11.45
C PHE A 727 -12.56 -12.65 10.25
N GLY A 728 -11.95 -12.73 9.06
CA GLY A 728 -12.55 -12.28 7.80
C GLY A 728 -13.16 -13.43 7.00
N THR A 729 -12.32 -14.27 6.40
CA THR A 729 -12.77 -15.43 5.59
C THR A 729 -13.73 -16.34 6.37
N LEU A 730 -13.44 -16.59 7.65
CA LEU A 730 -14.29 -17.43 8.48
C LEU A 730 -15.67 -16.79 8.75
N ALA A 731 -15.75 -15.46 8.90
CA ALA A 731 -17.02 -14.76 9.01
C ALA A 731 -17.86 -14.97 7.74
N MET A 732 -17.26 -14.88 6.54
CA MET A 732 -17.96 -15.21 5.29
C MET A 732 -18.40 -16.69 5.23
N VAL A 733 -17.57 -17.61 5.71
CA VAL A 733 -17.92 -19.04 5.78
C VAL A 733 -19.08 -19.28 6.74
N SER A 734 -19.17 -18.56 7.86
CA SER A 734 -20.30 -18.63 8.78
C SER A 734 -21.63 -18.22 8.14
N LEU A 735 -21.61 -17.41 7.07
CA LEU A 735 -22.77 -17.06 6.27
C LEU A 735 -23.08 -18.07 5.13
N GLY A 736 -22.17 -18.98 4.82
CA GLY A 736 -22.34 -19.96 3.73
C GLY A 736 -21.32 -19.89 2.60
N CYS A 737 -20.21 -19.16 2.74
CA CYS A 737 -19.18 -19.09 1.69
C CYS A 737 -18.63 -20.48 1.32
N THR A 738 -18.54 -20.75 0.02
CA THR A 738 -18.09 -22.03 -0.54
C THR A 738 -16.64 -22.02 -1.03
N ILE A 739 -15.89 -20.94 -0.79
CA ILE A 739 -14.47 -20.80 -1.15
C ILE A 739 -14.26 -20.89 -2.67
N CYS A 740 -15.15 -20.29 -3.45
CA CYS A 740 -15.10 -20.35 -4.92
C CYS A 740 -14.00 -19.50 -5.57
N ARG A 741 -13.40 -18.54 -4.82
CA ARG A 741 -12.32 -17.64 -5.29
C ARG A 741 -12.65 -16.82 -6.55
N GLY A 742 -13.91 -16.39 -6.64
CA GLY A 742 -14.42 -15.49 -7.70
C GLY A 742 -15.10 -14.25 -7.14
N CYS A 743 -14.64 -13.71 -6.01
CA CYS A 743 -15.29 -12.58 -5.32
C CYS A 743 -15.24 -11.28 -6.15
N GLN A 744 -14.18 -11.10 -6.93
CA GLN A 744 -13.96 -10.02 -7.88
C GLN A 744 -14.88 -10.10 -9.10
N LEU A 745 -15.39 -11.31 -9.41
CA LEU A 745 -16.16 -11.55 -10.63
C LEU A 745 -17.64 -11.16 -10.52
N ASP A 746 -18.12 -10.77 -9.34
CA ASP A 746 -19.55 -10.52 -9.07
C ASP A 746 -20.46 -11.73 -9.35
N THR A 747 -19.89 -12.94 -9.33
CA THR A 747 -20.59 -14.20 -9.65
C THR A 747 -20.71 -15.11 -8.42
N CYS A 748 -20.82 -14.52 -7.22
CA CYS A 748 -20.92 -15.29 -5.99
C CYS A 748 -22.28 -15.99 -5.93
N HIS A 749 -22.30 -17.30 -6.22
CA HIS A 749 -23.54 -18.11 -6.26
C HIS A 749 -24.28 -18.26 -4.92
N VAL A 750 -23.73 -17.75 -3.81
CA VAL A 750 -24.37 -17.75 -2.48
C VAL A 750 -24.66 -16.34 -1.97
N GLY A 751 -24.61 -15.30 -2.82
CA GLY A 751 -25.09 -13.97 -2.43
C GLY A 751 -24.24 -13.22 -1.39
N ILE A 752 -22.98 -13.62 -1.16
CA ILE A 752 -22.11 -12.98 -0.14
C ILE A 752 -21.24 -11.89 -0.75
N ALA A 753 -20.40 -12.24 -1.73
CA ALA A 753 -19.45 -11.32 -2.34
C ALA A 753 -19.91 -10.85 -3.73
N THR A 754 -21.16 -10.40 -3.83
CA THR A 754 -21.82 -9.97 -5.07
C THR A 754 -22.84 -8.88 -4.79
N GLN A 755 -23.16 -8.08 -5.80
CA GLN A 755 -24.25 -7.11 -5.77
C GLN A 755 -25.57 -7.63 -6.36
N ILE A 756 -25.60 -8.90 -6.80
CA ILE A 756 -26.80 -9.56 -7.28
C ILE A 756 -27.75 -9.82 -6.10
N GLU A 757 -29.00 -9.38 -6.21
CA GLU A 757 -29.95 -9.41 -5.09
C GLU A 757 -30.84 -10.65 -5.11
N ASP A 758 -31.32 -11.04 -6.29
CA ASP A 758 -32.29 -12.11 -6.44
C ASP A 758 -31.97 -13.08 -7.58
N LYS A 759 -32.78 -14.14 -7.68
CA LYS A 759 -32.60 -15.18 -8.69
C LYS A 759 -32.90 -14.71 -10.11
N ALA A 760 -33.82 -13.75 -10.28
CA ALA A 760 -34.18 -13.26 -11.60
C ALA A 760 -33.02 -12.44 -12.19
N GLU A 761 -32.39 -11.58 -11.38
CA GLU A 761 -31.17 -10.86 -11.77
C GLU A 761 -30.02 -11.84 -12.06
N ALA A 762 -29.85 -12.88 -11.23
CA ALA A 762 -28.84 -13.92 -11.45
C ALA A 762 -29.04 -14.67 -12.77
N ASP A 763 -30.28 -15.04 -13.11
CA ASP A 763 -30.63 -15.71 -14.35
C ASP A 763 -30.35 -14.82 -15.57
N LEU A 764 -30.68 -13.52 -15.48
CA LEU A 764 -30.36 -12.52 -16.51
C LEU A 764 -28.84 -12.36 -16.73
N LYS A 765 -28.05 -12.48 -15.66
CA LYS A 765 -26.58 -12.46 -15.69
C LYS A 765 -25.97 -13.84 -16.02
N GLY A 766 -26.78 -14.85 -16.34
CA GLY A 766 -26.31 -16.17 -16.79
C GLY A 766 -25.82 -17.11 -15.66
N LEU A 767 -26.14 -16.82 -14.41
CA LEU A 767 -25.75 -17.67 -13.27
C LEU A 767 -26.71 -18.85 -13.11
N LYS A 768 -26.25 -20.04 -13.48
CA LYS A 768 -27.05 -21.28 -13.40
C LYS A 768 -27.48 -21.70 -11.98
N LYS A 769 -26.81 -21.18 -10.95
CA LYS A 769 -27.09 -21.48 -9.53
C LYS A 769 -26.87 -20.21 -8.72
N PHE A 770 -27.91 -19.76 -8.02
CA PHE A 770 -27.84 -18.63 -7.10
C PHE A 770 -28.76 -18.83 -5.90
N THR A 771 -28.19 -18.66 -4.71
CA THR A 771 -28.92 -18.66 -3.43
C THR A 771 -28.70 -17.30 -2.78
N PRO A 772 -29.71 -16.41 -2.74
CA PRO A 772 -29.58 -15.13 -2.07
C PRO A 772 -29.41 -15.32 -0.56
N GLN A 773 -28.78 -14.34 0.08
CA GLN A 773 -28.66 -14.28 1.54
C GLN A 773 -29.98 -13.80 2.15
N GLU A 774 -30.33 -14.35 3.31
CA GLU A 774 -31.53 -14.03 4.08
C GLU A 774 -31.07 -13.38 5.40
N PHE A 775 -31.39 -12.09 5.61
CA PHE A 775 -30.78 -11.29 6.69
C PHE A 775 -30.80 -11.97 8.07
N GLU A 776 -31.98 -12.38 8.54
CA GLU A 776 -32.14 -12.98 9.87
C GLU A 776 -31.43 -14.33 9.99
N GLN A 777 -31.47 -15.14 8.94
CA GLN A 777 -30.79 -16.43 8.92
C GLN A 777 -29.27 -16.25 8.92
N SER A 778 -28.76 -15.33 8.11
CA SER A 778 -27.34 -15.00 8.00
C SER A 778 -26.80 -14.46 9.34
N ALA A 779 -27.52 -13.51 9.96
CA ALA A 779 -27.15 -12.95 11.26
C ALA A 779 -27.17 -14.02 12.36
N THR A 780 -28.20 -14.88 12.38
CA THR A 780 -28.32 -15.97 13.36
C THR A 780 -27.22 -17.01 13.19
N ASN A 781 -26.89 -17.39 11.95
CA ASN A 781 -25.84 -18.37 11.67
C ASN A 781 -24.48 -17.87 12.14
N SER A 782 -24.15 -16.62 11.83
CA SER A 782 -22.87 -16.02 12.22
C SER A 782 -22.77 -15.83 13.74
N ALA A 783 -23.84 -15.33 14.38
CA ALA A 783 -23.90 -15.19 15.83
C ALA A 783 -23.71 -16.53 16.53
N ARG A 784 -24.47 -17.57 16.13
CA ARG A 784 -24.34 -18.93 16.66
C ARG A 784 -22.90 -19.44 16.56
N PHE A 785 -22.29 -19.27 15.39
CA PHE A 785 -20.94 -19.76 15.13
C PHE A 785 -19.89 -19.08 16.02
N PHE A 786 -19.92 -17.75 16.13
CA PHE A 786 -18.94 -17.02 16.95
C PHE A 786 -19.21 -17.14 18.46
N THR A 787 -20.48 -17.26 18.89
CA THR A 787 -20.79 -17.61 20.28
C THR A 787 -20.24 -18.98 20.62
N ALA A 788 -20.44 -20.00 19.78
CA ALA A 788 -19.90 -21.34 20.03
C ALA A 788 -18.36 -21.36 20.08
N MET A 789 -17.69 -20.54 19.26
CA MET A 789 -16.24 -20.33 19.34
C MET A 789 -15.82 -19.66 20.66
N GLY A 790 -16.58 -18.69 21.14
CA GLY A 790 -16.35 -18.03 22.42
C GLY A 790 -16.51 -18.97 23.61
N GLU A 791 -17.50 -19.86 23.54
CA GLU A 791 -17.68 -20.95 24.51
C GLU A 791 -16.51 -21.94 24.47
N GLU A 792 -16.04 -22.34 23.29
CA GLU A 792 -14.84 -23.17 23.15
C GLU A 792 -13.60 -22.47 23.75
N LEU A 793 -13.45 -21.15 23.57
CA LEU A 793 -12.37 -20.39 24.21
C LEU A 793 -12.44 -20.50 25.73
N ARG A 794 -13.64 -20.33 26.31
CA ARG A 794 -13.88 -20.48 27.76
C ARG A 794 -13.44 -21.86 28.24
N GLU A 795 -13.82 -22.92 27.54
CA GLU A 795 -13.43 -24.30 27.85
C GLU A 795 -11.92 -24.52 27.79
N ILE A 796 -11.23 -23.98 26.77
CA ILE A 796 -9.78 -24.11 26.65
C ILE A 796 -9.09 -23.37 27.80
N VAL A 797 -9.49 -22.14 28.11
CA VAL A 797 -8.91 -21.35 29.21
C VAL A 797 -9.13 -22.04 30.56
N ALA A 798 -10.29 -22.63 30.77
CA ALA A 798 -10.60 -23.43 31.96
C ALA A 798 -9.69 -24.66 32.07
N SER A 799 -9.43 -25.35 30.95
CA SER A 799 -8.50 -26.48 30.92
C SER A 799 -7.05 -26.10 31.20
N LEU A 800 -6.70 -24.83 31.01
CA LEU A 800 -5.40 -24.26 31.38
C LEU A 800 -5.37 -23.73 32.82
N GLY A 801 -6.47 -23.75 33.57
CA GLY A 801 -6.49 -23.32 34.97
C GLY A 801 -6.46 -21.80 35.19
N TYR A 802 -6.92 -21.01 34.20
CA TYR A 802 -6.99 -19.55 34.29
C TYR A 802 -8.44 -19.08 34.41
N GLU A 803 -8.70 -18.10 35.29
CA GLU A 803 -10.03 -17.52 35.48
C GLU A 803 -10.39 -16.49 34.40
N ARG A 804 -9.40 -15.93 33.68
CA ARG A 804 -9.64 -14.91 32.64
C ARG A 804 -8.82 -15.21 31.40
N ALA A 805 -9.45 -15.13 30.22
CA ALA A 805 -8.74 -15.32 28.95
C ALA A 805 -7.63 -14.29 28.73
N GLN A 806 -7.84 -13.06 29.21
CA GLN A 806 -6.84 -11.97 29.09
C GLN A 806 -5.60 -12.19 29.96
N ASP A 807 -5.63 -13.08 30.96
CA ASP A 807 -4.44 -13.41 31.77
C ASP A 807 -3.41 -14.24 30.98
N LEU A 808 -3.80 -14.78 29.83
CA LEU A 808 -2.90 -15.45 28.89
C LEU A 808 -2.11 -14.47 28.02
N VAL A 809 -2.47 -13.18 28.01
CA VAL A 809 -1.83 -12.19 27.11
C VAL A 809 -0.35 -12.04 27.44
N GLY A 810 0.53 -12.44 26.52
CA GLY A 810 1.98 -12.39 26.67
C GLY A 810 2.60 -13.60 27.40
N ARG A 811 1.79 -14.58 27.82
CA ARG A 811 2.26 -15.84 28.46
C ARG A 811 2.85 -16.83 27.45
N SER A 812 3.90 -16.40 26.76
CA SER A 812 4.58 -17.23 25.76
C SER A 812 5.30 -18.42 26.37
N ASP A 813 5.59 -18.38 27.67
CA ASP A 813 6.11 -19.50 28.46
C ASP A 813 5.17 -20.72 28.48
N LEU A 814 3.87 -20.52 28.20
CA LEU A 814 2.90 -21.60 28.04
C LEU A 814 2.96 -22.25 26.65
N LEU A 815 3.67 -21.66 25.68
CA LEU A 815 3.79 -22.23 24.34
C LEU A 815 4.98 -23.16 24.27
N VAL A 816 4.81 -24.29 23.60
CA VAL A 816 5.88 -25.24 23.30
C VAL A 816 5.84 -25.62 21.83
N GLN A 817 7.02 -25.72 21.21
CA GLN A 817 7.11 -26.33 19.88
C GLN A 817 6.96 -27.84 20.02
N ALA A 818 5.84 -28.37 19.52
CA ALA A 818 5.53 -29.78 19.65
C ALA A 818 5.93 -30.61 18.43
N ARG A 819 6.15 -29.97 17.27
CA ARG A 819 6.33 -30.62 15.97
C ARG A 819 7.15 -29.78 15.00
N GLU A 820 7.50 -30.40 13.87
CA GLU A 820 8.29 -29.80 12.77
C GLU A 820 9.64 -29.20 13.21
N THR A 821 10.23 -29.73 14.28
CA THR A 821 11.50 -29.23 14.87
C THR A 821 12.70 -29.37 13.94
N ALA A 822 12.63 -30.20 12.91
CA ALA A 822 13.68 -30.27 11.88
C ALA A 822 13.54 -29.14 10.85
N ARG A 823 12.32 -28.63 10.61
CA ARG A 823 12.01 -27.70 9.51
C ARG A 823 11.98 -26.24 9.92
N VAL A 824 11.67 -25.96 11.18
CA VAL A 824 11.59 -24.60 11.73
C VAL A 824 12.00 -24.59 13.18
N ASP A 825 12.60 -23.49 13.62
CA ASP A 825 12.91 -23.22 15.03
C ASP A 825 12.07 -22.03 15.50
N VAL A 826 11.05 -22.29 16.33
CA VAL A 826 10.19 -21.22 16.86
C VAL A 826 10.62 -20.72 18.23
N THR A 827 11.82 -21.08 18.70
CA THR A 827 12.33 -20.72 20.04
C THR A 827 12.28 -19.20 20.27
N GLU A 828 12.76 -18.39 19.32
CA GLU A 828 12.70 -16.93 19.42
C GLU A 828 11.26 -16.38 19.51
N LEU A 829 10.29 -17.06 18.90
CA LEU A 829 8.88 -16.66 18.93
C LEU A 829 8.27 -16.86 20.32
N ILE A 830 8.69 -17.90 21.04
CA ILE A 830 8.08 -18.33 22.31
C ILE A 830 8.94 -18.04 23.55
N ARG A 831 10.21 -17.62 23.38
CA ARG A 831 11.16 -17.33 24.48
C ARG A 831 10.50 -16.51 25.60
N PRO A 832 10.62 -16.85 26.88
CA PRO A 832 10.06 -16.03 27.96
C PRO A 832 10.60 -14.58 27.97
N LEU A 833 9.75 -13.63 28.36
CA LEU A 833 10.09 -12.19 28.40
C LEU A 833 11.31 -11.88 29.29
N GLU A 834 11.42 -12.54 30.43
CA GLU A 834 12.50 -12.37 31.43
C GLU A 834 13.88 -12.75 30.87
N GLU A 835 13.92 -13.64 29.87
CA GLU A 835 15.15 -14.04 29.19
C GLU A 835 15.54 -13.05 28.07
N MET A 836 14.61 -12.19 27.63
CA MET A 836 14.82 -11.26 26.51
C MET A 836 15.19 -9.85 26.96
N LEU A 837 14.76 -9.43 28.15
CA LEU A 837 14.81 -8.05 28.58
C LEU A 837 15.46 -7.96 29.96
N ASP A 838 16.65 -7.34 30.07
CA ASP A 838 17.29 -6.99 31.34
C ASP A 838 16.58 -5.76 31.97
N LEU A 839 15.27 -5.91 32.18
CA LEU A 839 14.43 -4.90 32.80
C LEU A 839 14.58 -5.00 34.31
N GLN A 840 15.34 -4.08 34.89
CA GLN A 840 15.08 -3.67 36.27
C GLN A 840 13.62 -3.21 36.33
N PRO A 841 12.78 -3.76 37.23
CA PRO A 841 11.40 -3.29 37.38
C PRO A 841 11.41 -1.78 37.65
N ILE A 842 10.97 -0.99 36.67
CA ILE A 842 10.71 0.42 36.92
C ILE A 842 9.33 0.45 37.57
N ASP A 843 9.30 0.64 38.90
CA ASP A 843 8.10 1.04 39.63
C ASP A 843 7.63 2.39 39.07
N LEU A 844 6.83 2.35 38.01
CA LEU A 844 6.03 3.48 37.58
C LEU A 844 4.90 3.58 38.61
N PRO A 845 4.75 4.71 39.35
CA PRO A 845 3.64 4.87 40.26
C PRO A 845 2.34 4.88 39.45
N ALA A 846 1.61 3.77 39.49
CA ALA A 846 0.20 3.75 39.13
C ALA A 846 -0.54 4.51 40.24
N GLN A 847 -0.95 5.75 39.95
CA GLN A 847 -1.99 6.38 40.77
C GLN A 847 -3.30 5.65 40.48
N ALA A 848 -3.63 4.72 41.36
CA ALA A 848 -4.90 4.03 41.42
C ALA A 848 -6.03 5.06 41.64
N ASP A 849 -6.79 5.36 40.59
CA ASP A 849 -8.17 5.84 40.73
C ASP A 849 -9.04 4.58 40.93
N GLU A 850 -10.03 4.62 41.82
CA GLU A 850 -10.85 3.49 42.31
C GLU A 850 -11.76 2.80 41.25
N ARG A 851 -11.36 2.75 39.97
CA ARG A 851 -12.00 2.02 38.85
C ARG A 851 -11.12 0.90 38.25
N GLU A 852 -10.04 0.53 38.94
CA GLU A 852 -9.00 -0.42 38.50
C GLU A 852 -9.37 -1.92 38.66
N ALA A 853 -10.56 -2.25 39.19
CA ALA A 853 -10.92 -3.62 39.59
C ALA A 853 -11.33 -4.59 38.45
N ALA A 854 -11.19 -4.23 37.17
CA ALA A 854 -11.65 -5.04 36.03
C ALA A 854 -10.55 -5.52 35.07
N GLY A 855 -9.27 -5.29 35.37
CA GLY A 855 -8.15 -5.91 34.63
C GLY A 855 -8.14 -5.63 33.13
N LEU A 856 -8.58 -4.44 32.71
CA LEU A 856 -8.54 -3.96 31.33
C LEU A 856 -7.92 -2.57 31.32
N ILE A 857 -7.09 -2.32 30.31
CA ILE A 857 -6.44 -1.05 30.03
C ILE A 857 -7.51 0.05 30.01
N CYS A 858 -7.67 0.76 31.13
CA CYS A 858 -8.34 2.05 31.16
C CYS A 858 -7.32 3.10 30.74
N ALA A 859 -6.75 2.96 29.54
CA ALA A 859 -6.05 4.06 28.92
C ALA A 859 -7.10 5.13 28.65
N ARG A 860 -7.06 6.22 29.44
CA ARG A 860 -7.71 7.47 29.01
C ARG A 860 -7.29 7.69 27.55
N PRO A 861 -8.21 8.06 26.64
CA PRO A 861 -7.87 8.26 25.24
C PRO A 861 -6.60 9.10 25.16
N ILE A 862 -5.54 8.55 24.55
CA ILE A 862 -4.30 9.31 24.38
C ILE A 862 -4.66 10.43 23.41
N ARG A 863 -4.70 11.65 23.92
CA ARG A 863 -4.98 12.84 23.12
C ARG A 863 -3.81 13.77 23.21
N MET A 864 -3.48 14.41 22.10
CA MET A 864 -2.66 15.60 22.16
C MET A 864 -3.42 16.65 22.98
N LYS A 865 -2.70 17.45 23.77
CA LYS A 865 -3.35 18.55 24.49
C LYS A 865 -3.93 19.50 23.45
N ALA A 866 -5.26 19.66 23.48
CA ALA A 866 -5.94 20.64 22.66
C ALA A 866 -5.28 22.01 22.85
N LYS A 867 -5.05 22.71 21.73
CA LYS A 867 -4.49 24.07 21.77
C LYS A 867 -5.56 25.03 22.29
N GLU A 868 -5.10 26.19 22.73
CA GLU A 868 -5.97 27.20 23.35
C GLU A 868 -7.11 27.62 22.42
N ALA A 869 -6.81 27.86 21.14
CA ALA A 869 -7.81 28.20 20.12
C ALA A 869 -8.86 27.08 19.92
N SER A 870 -8.43 25.83 19.72
CA SER A 870 -9.33 24.67 19.56
C SER A 870 -10.21 24.47 20.81
N THR A 871 -9.64 24.62 22.01
CA THR A 871 -10.41 24.50 23.27
C THR A 871 -11.52 25.55 23.36
N ARG A 872 -11.24 26.79 22.94
CA ARG A 872 -12.24 27.87 22.93
C ARG A 872 -13.34 27.61 21.92
N ILE A 873 -13.02 27.11 20.72
CA ILE A 873 -14.04 26.77 19.72
C ILE A 873 -14.87 25.56 20.18
N ALA A 874 -14.24 24.55 20.78
CA ALA A 874 -14.94 23.40 21.36
C ALA A 874 -16.02 23.81 22.38
N ALA A 875 -15.75 24.85 23.18
CA ALA A 875 -16.71 25.36 24.17
C ALA A 875 -18.00 25.92 23.54
N LEU A 876 -17.97 26.28 22.25
CA LEU A 876 -19.12 26.83 21.52
C LEU A 876 -20.06 25.73 20.99
N ALA A 877 -19.64 24.47 21.04
CA ALA A 877 -20.37 23.34 20.47
C ALA A 877 -21.77 23.16 21.05
N GLY A 878 -21.96 23.45 22.34
CA GLY A 878 -23.27 23.35 23.01
C GLY A 878 -24.30 24.32 22.44
N ASP A 879 -23.89 25.56 22.17
CA ASP A 879 -24.76 26.62 21.66
C ASP A 879 -25.22 26.31 20.23
N VAL A 880 -24.29 25.92 19.37
CA VAL A 880 -24.56 25.59 17.96
C VAL A 880 -25.44 24.33 17.86
N SER A 881 -25.13 23.32 18.67
CA SER A 881 -25.93 22.10 18.76
C SER A 881 -27.34 22.32 19.30
N ALA A 882 -27.59 23.43 20.01
CA ALA A 882 -28.91 23.84 20.46
C ALA A 882 -29.70 24.62 19.39
N GLY A 883 -29.12 24.82 18.21
CA GLY A 883 -29.73 25.56 17.10
C GLY A 883 -29.47 27.07 17.12
N ASN A 884 -28.58 27.57 17.99
CA ASN A 884 -28.22 28.98 17.98
C ASN A 884 -27.20 29.28 16.88
N VAL A 885 -27.44 30.34 16.11
CA VAL A 885 -26.49 30.81 15.10
C VAL A 885 -25.33 31.53 15.79
N LEU A 886 -24.12 31.03 15.60
CA LEU A 886 -22.88 31.56 16.15
C LEU A 886 -22.07 32.30 15.07
N ARG A 887 -21.55 33.48 15.41
CA ARG A 887 -20.51 34.17 14.62
C ARG A 887 -19.34 34.58 15.52
N ARG A 888 -18.11 34.27 15.11
CA ARG A 888 -16.87 34.57 15.84
C ARG A 888 -15.75 35.01 14.92
N GLU A 889 -14.98 36.00 15.38
CA GLU A 889 -13.87 36.62 14.66
C GLU A 889 -12.59 36.60 15.50
N TRP A 890 -11.45 36.32 14.87
CA TRP A 890 -10.09 36.31 15.43
C TRP A 890 -9.20 37.28 14.64
N GLY A 891 -8.49 38.21 15.29
CA GLY A 891 -7.74 39.30 14.63
C GLY A 891 -6.84 40.12 15.59
N GLU A 892 -6.40 41.33 15.17
CA GLU A 892 -5.51 42.15 16.02
C GLU A 892 -6.19 42.55 17.35
N PRO A 893 -5.54 42.35 18.51
CA PRO A 893 -6.10 42.76 19.80
C PRO A 893 -6.14 44.30 19.88
N GLY A 894 -7.32 44.90 19.72
CA GLY A 894 -7.50 46.36 19.81
C GLY A 894 -8.74 46.97 19.14
N GLY A 895 -9.54 46.20 18.40
CA GLY A 895 -10.86 46.67 17.93
C GLY A 895 -11.89 46.73 19.08
N ASP A 896 -12.90 47.60 18.96
CA ASP A 896 -13.99 47.85 19.93
C ASP A 896 -14.79 46.59 20.38
N THR A 897 -14.48 45.41 19.84
CA THR A 897 -15.15 44.12 20.10
C THR A 897 -14.33 43.11 20.92
N GLY A 898 -13.10 43.42 21.37
CA GLY A 898 -12.36 42.53 22.28
C GLY A 898 -11.94 41.18 21.67
N GLY A 899 -11.57 41.16 20.39
CA GLY A 899 -11.22 39.94 19.63
C GLY A 899 -9.93 39.23 20.08
N ASP A 900 -9.88 37.92 19.80
CA ASP A 900 -8.76 37.02 20.06
C ASP A 900 -7.62 37.18 19.04
N ALA A 901 -6.36 36.88 19.41
CA ALA A 901 -5.19 37.04 18.54
C ALA A 901 -5.23 36.20 17.24
N PRO A 902 -4.49 36.61 16.17
CA PRO A 902 -4.41 35.86 14.91
C PRO A 902 -3.85 34.44 15.08
N LEU A 903 -4.31 33.51 14.24
CA LEU A 903 -3.85 32.12 14.26
C LEU A 903 -2.39 31.97 13.80
N GLY A 904 -1.68 31.06 14.44
CA GLY A 904 -0.39 30.58 13.99
C GLY A 904 -0.46 29.16 13.45
N ALA A 905 0.58 28.75 12.70
CA ALA A 905 0.68 27.41 12.13
C ALA A 905 0.67 26.24 13.15
N HIS A 906 0.75 26.55 14.45
CA HIS A 906 0.67 25.57 15.53
C HIS A 906 -0.77 25.32 16.02
N ASP A 907 -1.75 26.12 15.56
CA ASP A 907 -3.17 25.96 15.82
C ASP A 907 -3.77 25.02 14.77
N ARG A 908 -3.79 23.73 15.09
CA ARG A 908 -4.19 22.63 14.20
C ARG A 908 -5.62 22.16 14.47
N VAL A 909 -6.21 21.45 13.50
CA VAL A 909 -7.50 20.74 13.62
C VAL A 909 -8.66 21.67 14.01
N LEU A 910 -8.57 22.96 13.68
CA LEU A 910 -9.56 23.94 14.11
C LEU A 910 -10.90 23.75 13.40
N GLY A 911 -11.99 23.78 14.17
CA GLY A 911 -13.36 23.67 13.68
C GLY A 911 -13.87 22.23 13.58
N THR A 912 -12.98 21.23 13.58
CA THR A 912 -13.34 19.82 13.54
C THR A 912 -14.14 19.40 14.78
N GLU A 913 -13.81 19.93 15.96
CA GLU A 913 -14.54 19.68 17.20
C GLU A 913 -16.02 20.08 17.12
N LEU A 914 -16.28 21.22 16.48
CA LEU A 914 -17.62 21.78 16.31
C LEU A 914 -18.42 20.95 15.31
N SER A 915 -17.80 20.60 14.19
CA SER A 915 -18.36 19.69 13.19
C SER A 915 -18.70 18.33 13.78
N GLY A 916 -17.87 17.81 14.67
CA GLY A 916 -18.10 16.59 15.43
C GLY A 916 -19.34 16.66 16.33
N ALA A 917 -19.48 17.75 17.08
CA ALA A 917 -20.62 17.95 17.97
C ALA A 917 -21.95 18.06 17.23
N ILE A 918 -21.98 18.82 16.12
CA ILE A 918 -23.16 18.93 15.25
C ILE A 918 -23.54 17.55 14.71
N ALA A 919 -22.57 16.78 14.22
CA ALA A 919 -22.80 15.44 13.69
C ALA A 919 -23.36 14.47 14.74
N ARG A 920 -22.78 14.43 15.96
CA ARG A 920 -23.33 13.59 17.06
C ARG A 920 -24.78 13.92 17.37
N ARG A 921 -25.11 15.21 17.45
CA ARG A 921 -26.47 15.64 17.73
C ARG A 921 -27.45 15.24 16.63
N ARG A 922 -27.06 15.30 15.36
CA ARG A 922 -27.89 14.80 14.25
C ARG A 922 -28.19 13.31 14.36
N ILE A 923 -27.20 12.52 14.78
CA ILE A 923 -27.31 11.05 14.86
C ILE A 923 -28.12 10.62 16.09
N PHE A 924 -27.85 11.20 17.26
CA PHE A 924 -28.37 10.68 18.54
C PHE A 924 -29.46 11.56 19.18
N ASP A 925 -29.45 12.88 18.94
CA ASP A 925 -30.20 13.84 19.76
C ASP A 925 -31.21 14.69 18.97
N GLY A 926 -31.47 14.37 17.70
CA GLY A 926 -32.40 15.14 16.85
C GLY A 926 -31.94 16.57 16.57
N GLY A 927 -30.62 16.78 16.43
CA GLY A 927 -30.01 18.07 16.13
C GLY A 927 -30.48 18.67 14.79
N PRO A 928 -30.07 19.93 14.49
CA PRO A 928 -30.48 20.61 13.26
C PRO A 928 -30.20 19.76 12.02
N ALA A 929 -31.21 19.58 11.17
CA ALA A 929 -31.05 18.85 9.91
C ALA A 929 -29.94 19.47 9.06
N ALA A 930 -29.36 18.68 8.16
CA ALA A 930 -28.43 19.20 7.18
C ALA A 930 -29.15 20.22 6.27
N SER A 931 -28.72 21.48 6.33
CA SER A 931 -29.18 22.56 5.44
C SER A 931 -28.00 23.48 5.07
N GLU A 932 -28.21 24.33 4.08
CA GLU A 932 -27.26 25.38 3.67
C GLU A 932 -27.25 26.58 4.65
N ASP A 933 -28.11 26.58 5.68
CA ASP A 933 -28.16 27.67 6.65
C ASP A 933 -26.94 27.63 7.57
N THR A 934 -26.24 28.76 7.69
CA THR A 934 -25.10 28.88 8.59
C THR A 934 -25.53 28.81 10.06
N LEU A 935 -25.12 27.73 10.74
CA LEU A 935 -25.23 27.54 12.18
C LEU A 935 -24.02 28.13 12.92
N ALA A 936 -22.83 28.07 12.31
CA ALA A 936 -21.60 28.61 12.87
C ALA A 936 -20.72 29.25 11.80
N GLU A 937 -20.26 30.47 12.04
CA GLU A 937 -19.33 31.20 11.19
C GLU A 937 -18.07 31.56 11.97
N LEU A 938 -16.91 31.08 11.51
CA LEU A 938 -15.59 31.32 12.08
C LEU A 938 -14.74 32.14 11.10
N ARG A 939 -14.33 33.35 11.49
CA ARG A 939 -13.49 34.24 10.66
C ARG A 939 -12.14 34.49 11.32
N PHE A 940 -11.06 34.24 10.60
CA PHE A 940 -9.68 34.41 11.06
C PHE A 940 -8.97 35.46 10.20
N GLU A 941 -8.69 36.63 10.77
CA GLU A 941 -8.09 37.79 10.11
C GLU A 941 -6.63 38.02 10.55
N GLY A 942 -6.06 39.19 10.24
CA GLY A 942 -4.73 39.58 10.72
C GLY A 942 -3.56 38.82 10.09
N GLY A 943 -3.74 38.25 8.89
CA GLY A 943 -2.71 37.44 8.23
C GLY A 943 -2.54 36.06 8.86
N SER A 944 -3.59 35.55 9.52
CA SER A 944 -3.67 34.24 10.16
C SER A 944 -3.16 33.12 9.25
N VAL A 945 -2.44 32.16 9.84
CA VAL A 945 -2.02 30.95 9.14
C VAL A 945 -2.55 29.74 9.90
N GLY A 946 -3.66 29.16 9.44
CA GLY A 946 -4.21 27.95 10.05
C GLY A 946 -3.23 26.78 9.95
N GLY A 947 -3.06 26.04 11.04
CA GLY A 947 -2.23 24.82 11.06
C GLY A 947 -2.86 23.68 10.25
N GLN A 948 -2.22 22.51 10.30
CA GLN A 948 -2.71 21.31 9.64
C GLN A 948 -4.14 20.95 10.09
N GLY A 949 -4.93 20.37 9.19
CA GLY A 949 -6.27 19.87 9.51
C GLY A 949 -7.34 20.96 9.71
N LEU A 950 -7.11 22.21 9.30
CA LEU A 950 -8.12 23.28 9.40
C LEU A 950 -9.42 22.87 8.71
N GLY A 951 -10.53 22.85 9.45
CA GLY A 951 -11.84 22.46 8.92
C GLY A 951 -11.92 21.00 8.47
N ALA A 952 -11.04 20.11 8.97
CA ALA A 952 -11.18 18.69 8.70
C ALA A 952 -12.56 18.19 9.18
N PHE A 953 -13.22 17.40 8.31
CA PHE A 953 -14.56 16.86 8.48
C PHE A 953 -15.67 17.92 8.64
N ASN A 954 -15.50 19.10 8.02
CA ASN A 954 -16.51 20.18 8.07
C ASN A 954 -17.90 19.71 7.61
N VAL A 955 -18.96 20.17 8.27
CA VAL A 955 -20.35 19.74 8.04
C VAL A 955 -21.25 20.88 7.56
N TYR A 956 -22.42 20.52 7.00
CA TYR A 956 -23.50 21.48 6.72
C TYR A 956 -23.79 22.41 7.91
N GLY A 957 -23.89 23.70 7.61
CA GLY A 957 -24.10 24.77 8.58
C GLY A 957 -22.84 25.32 9.24
N MET A 958 -21.64 24.90 8.83
CA MET A 958 -20.38 25.44 9.34
C MET A 958 -19.58 26.15 8.25
N ASP A 959 -19.28 27.43 8.49
CA ASP A 959 -18.54 28.29 7.58
C ASP A 959 -17.24 28.78 8.22
N ILE A 960 -16.12 28.59 7.52
CA ILE A 960 -14.79 29.02 7.95
C ILE A 960 -14.20 29.96 6.90
N THR A 961 -13.67 31.11 7.33
CA THR A 961 -12.94 32.04 6.46
C THR A 961 -11.61 32.43 7.09
N VAL A 962 -10.51 32.36 6.33
CA VAL A 962 -9.16 32.78 6.76
C VAL A 962 -8.63 33.84 5.81
N GLU A 963 -8.43 35.07 6.28
CA GLU A 963 -7.67 36.12 5.56
C GLU A 963 -6.16 35.97 5.88
N GLY A 964 -5.49 35.10 5.13
CA GLY A 964 -4.09 34.75 5.34
C GLY A 964 -3.68 33.51 4.56
N GLY A 965 -3.43 32.37 5.21
CA GLY A 965 -3.17 31.10 4.54
C GLY A 965 -3.43 29.90 5.45
N ALA A 966 -3.17 28.70 4.95
CA ALA A 966 -3.30 27.48 5.75
C ALA A 966 -2.23 26.45 5.38
N GLN A 967 -1.94 25.53 6.29
CA GLN A 967 -1.05 24.40 6.05
C GLN A 967 -1.78 23.24 5.34
N ASP A 968 -1.26 22.03 5.48
CA ASP A 968 -1.76 20.83 4.81
C ASP A 968 -3.12 20.40 5.35
N GLY A 969 -3.89 19.71 4.50
CA GLY A 969 -5.05 18.98 5.00
C GLY A 969 -6.25 19.84 5.37
N VAL A 970 -6.40 21.00 4.75
CA VAL A 970 -7.59 21.83 4.93
C VAL A 970 -8.82 21.10 4.35
N ALA A 971 -9.94 21.12 5.08
CA ALA A 971 -11.23 20.60 4.60
C ALA A 971 -11.25 19.12 4.17
N LYS A 972 -10.38 18.27 4.74
CA LYS A 972 -10.42 16.81 4.50
C LYS A 972 -11.79 16.23 4.84
N GLY A 973 -12.33 15.32 4.03
CA GLY A 973 -13.56 14.59 4.34
C GLY A 973 -14.79 15.49 4.60
N MET A 974 -14.79 16.70 4.06
CA MET A 974 -15.88 17.67 4.23
C MET A 974 -17.19 17.16 3.64
N LEU A 975 -18.29 17.33 4.40
CA LEU A 975 -19.65 16.92 4.03
C LEU A 975 -20.60 18.12 3.79
N GLY A 976 -20.14 19.37 3.93
CA GLY A 976 -20.95 20.56 3.63
C GLY A 976 -20.43 21.83 4.27
N GLY A 977 -21.15 22.94 4.10
CA GLY A 977 -20.75 24.26 4.57
C GLY A 977 -19.73 24.93 3.65
N LYS A 978 -18.94 25.87 4.19
CA LYS A 978 -17.93 26.64 3.45
C LYS A 978 -16.57 26.65 4.13
N VAL A 979 -15.49 26.52 3.36
CA VAL A 979 -14.13 26.87 3.82
C VAL A 979 -13.43 27.76 2.79
N ALA A 980 -13.06 28.98 3.19
CA ALA A 980 -12.44 29.98 2.34
C ALA A 980 -11.06 30.42 2.88
N VAL A 981 -10.01 30.34 2.06
CA VAL A 981 -8.67 30.83 2.35
C VAL A 981 -8.35 31.99 1.40
N MET A 982 -8.44 33.20 1.93
CA MET A 982 -8.37 34.47 1.21
C MET A 982 -7.05 35.19 1.50
N LYS A 983 -6.65 36.12 0.63
CA LYS A 983 -5.46 36.96 0.80
C LYS A 983 -5.70 37.97 1.92
N GLY A 984 -4.90 37.88 2.99
CA GLY A 984 -4.90 38.84 4.09
C GLY A 984 -4.07 40.08 3.80
N LEU A 985 -4.34 41.16 4.55
CA LEU A 985 -3.56 42.40 4.48
C LEU A 985 -2.21 42.23 5.19
N SER A 986 -1.13 42.55 4.47
CA SER A 986 0.20 42.71 5.07
C SER A 986 0.30 44.03 5.86
N ARG A 987 1.37 44.17 6.66
CA ARG A 987 1.68 45.43 7.36
C ARG A 987 1.80 46.65 6.44
N SER A 988 2.09 46.45 5.15
CA SER A 988 2.15 47.53 4.16
C SER A 988 0.82 47.77 3.45
N GLY A 989 -0.28 47.20 3.94
CA GLY A 989 -1.62 47.31 3.33
C GLY A 989 -1.81 46.50 2.05
N ARG A 990 -0.80 45.75 1.59
CA ARG A 990 -0.90 44.90 0.38
C ARG A 990 -1.52 43.56 0.72
N ARG A 991 -2.49 43.09 -0.06
CA ARG A 991 -3.02 41.73 0.05
C ARG A 991 -1.98 40.70 -0.42
N VAL A 992 -1.71 39.71 0.41
CA VAL A 992 -0.70 38.67 0.17
C VAL A 992 -1.23 37.30 0.59
N ASN A 993 -0.55 36.23 0.16
CA ASN A 993 -0.83 34.85 0.56
C ASN A 993 -2.10 34.26 -0.10
N GLY A 994 -3.10 33.83 0.68
CA GLY A 994 -4.27 33.06 0.24
C GLY A 994 -3.96 31.61 -0.11
N SER A 995 -2.77 31.11 0.21
CA SER A 995 -2.28 29.80 -0.24
C SER A 995 -2.49 28.70 0.80
N VAL A 996 -2.60 27.47 0.33
CA VAL A 996 -2.82 26.25 1.14
C VAL A 996 -1.70 25.23 0.93
N GLY A 997 -1.53 24.34 1.91
CA GLY A 997 -0.58 23.23 1.83
C GLY A 997 -1.09 22.05 0.99
N LYS A 998 -0.50 20.88 1.23
CA LYS A 998 -0.80 19.63 0.52
C LYS A 998 -2.18 19.11 0.87
N SER A 999 -2.76 18.33 -0.04
CA SER A 999 -3.96 17.53 0.23
C SER A 999 -5.16 18.35 0.69
N PHE A 1000 -5.27 19.59 0.21
CA PHE A 1000 -6.47 20.42 0.36
C PHE A 1000 -7.69 19.66 -0.17
N ALA A 1001 -8.78 19.65 0.60
CA ALA A 1001 -10.04 19.01 0.28
C ALA A 1001 -9.94 17.51 -0.04
N TYR A 1002 -8.98 16.80 0.57
CA TYR A 1002 -8.85 15.36 0.39
C TYR A 1002 -10.12 14.62 0.78
N GLY A 1003 -10.78 13.96 -0.18
CA GLY A 1003 -12.01 13.21 0.09
C GLY A 1003 -13.23 14.07 0.35
N ALA A 1004 -13.21 15.37 0.02
CA ALA A 1004 -14.35 16.26 0.25
C ALA A 1004 -15.53 15.89 -0.66
N GLN A 1005 -16.71 15.72 -0.05
CA GLN A 1005 -17.89 15.15 -0.68
C GLN A 1005 -18.93 16.22 -1.07
N ARG A 1006 -19.00 17.33 -0.33
CA ARG A 1006 -19.96 18.43 -0.53
C ARG A 1006 -19.42 19.73 0.05
N GLY A 1007 -20.07 20.84 -0.27
CA GLY A 1007 -19.77 22.17 0.26
C GLY A 1007 -18.91 23.02 -0.67
N ARG A 1008 -18.62 24.25 -0.23
CA ARG A 1008 -17.98 25.29 -1.05
C ARG A 1008 -16.57 25.62 -0.53
N LEU A 1009 -15.60 25.59 -1.42
CA LEU A 1009 -14.17 25.70 -1.09
C LEU A 1009 -13.50 26.78 -1.94
N PHE A 1010 -12.84 27.72 -1.29
CA PHE A 1010 -12.18 28.85 -1.99
C PHE A 1010 -10.72 28.98 -1.57
N VAL A 1011 -9.81 29.06 -2.53
CA VAL A 1011 -8.38 29.31 -2.33
C VAL A 1011 -7.96 30.47 -3.21
N GLN A 1012 -7.70 31.65 -2.62
CA GLN A 1012 -7.35 32.84 -3.41
C GLN A 1012 -5.90 32.82 -3.94
N GLY A 1013 -5.03 32.02 -3.33
CA GLY A 1013 -3.61 31.89 -3.68
C GLY A 1013 -3.30 30.59 -4.44
N SER A 1014 -2.09 30.08 -4.23
CA SER A 1014 -1.59 28.83 -4.81
C SER A 1014 -1.77 27.65 -3.85
N ALA A 1015 -1.63 26.43 -4.33
CA ALA A 1015 -1.69 25.23 -3.51
C ALA A 1015 -0.49 24.30 -3.77
N ASP A 1016 -0.10 23.55 -2.75
CA ASP A 1016 0.87 22.46 -2.90
C ASP A 1016 0.24 21.27 -3.68
N SER A 1017 1.00 20.19 -3.86
CA SER A 1017 0.57 18.97 -4.54
C SER A 1017 -0.58 18.26 -3.84
N ARG A 1018 -1.23 17.33 -4.55
CA ARG A 1018 -2.43 16.59 -4.13
C ARG A 1018 -3.64 17.48 -3.86
N PHE A 1019 -3.70 18.65 -4.48
CA PHE A 1019 -4.85 19.55 -4.40
C PHE A 1019 -6.12 18.82 -4.87
N CYS A 1020 -7.14 18.75 -4.03
CA CYS A 1020 -8.41 18.06 -4.32
C CYS A 1020 -8.23 16.58 -4.71
N ILE A 1021 -7.23 15.91 -4.15
CA ILE A 1021 -7.12 14.45 -4.30
C ILE A 1021 -8.39 13.78 -3.76
N ARG A 1022 -8.94 12.82 -4.49
CA ARG A 1022 -10.23 12.17 -4.14
C ARG A 1022 -11.36 13.17 -3.92
N LEU A 1023 -11.43 14.25 -4.69
CA LEU A 1023 -12.62 15.11 -4.66
C LEU A 1023 -13.85 14.29 -5.08
N SER A 1024 -14.89 14.28 -4.25
CA SER A 1024 -16.03 13.37 -4.36
C SER A 1024 -17.38 14.08 -4.36
N GLY A 1025 -17.40 15.39 -4.64
CA GLY A 1025 -18.64 16.14 -4.84
C GLY A 1025 -18.69 17.57 -4.31
N ALA A 1026 -17.59 18.09 -3.75
CA ALA A 1026 -17.52 19.49 -3.34
C ALA A 1026 -17.23 20.44 -4.52
N ASP A 1027 -17.57 21.71 -4.32
CA ASP A 1027 -17.37 22.80 -5.26
C ASP A 1027 -16.14 23.61 -4.87
N VAL A 1028 -15.21 23.79 -5.80
CA VAL A 1028 -13.89 24.37 -5.52
C VAL A 1028 -13.56 25.51 -6.49
N VAL A 1029 -13.01 26.62 -5.97
CA VAL A 1029 -12.36 27.65 -6.79
C VAL A 1029 -10.96 27.88 -6.26
N VAL A 1030 -9.96 27.71 -7.13
CA VAL A 1030 -8.58 28.15 -6.89
C VAL A 1030 -8.25 29.32 -7.80
N ALA A 1031 -8.00 30.47 -7.19
CA ALA A 1031 -7.89 31.77 -7.86
C ALA A 1031 -6.45 32.31 -7.96
N GLY A 1032 -5.45 31.48 -7.64
CA GLY A 1032 -4.05 31.84 -7.85
C GLY A 1032 -3.74 31.99 -9.34
N GLU A 1033 -3.09 33.10 -9.72
CA GLU A 1033 -2.66 33.39 -11.09
C GLU A 1033 -1.12 33.33 -11.21
N PRO A 1034 -0.56 33.06 -12.40
CA PRO A 1034 0.89 33.09 -12.61
C PRO A 1034 1.48 34.49 -12.36
N GLU A 1035 2.61 34.58 -11.65
CA GLU A 1035 3.29 35.86 -11.42
C GLU A 1035 4.02 36.39 -12.67
N GLN A 1036 4.28 35.51 -13.64
CA GLN A 1036 4.97 35.78 -14.90
C GLN A 1036 4.47 34.81 -15.98
N PRO A 1037 4.63 35.13 -17.27
CA PRO A 1037 4.28 34.20 -18.35
C PRO A 1037 4.99 32.84 -18.19
N LEU A 1038 4.28 31.78 -18.56
CA LEU A 1038 4.76 30.41 -18.48
C LEU A 1038 5.78 30.14 -19.59
N ASP A 1039 6.82 29.39 -19.23
CA ASP A 1039 7.88 28.96 -20.14
C ASP A 1039 8.17 27.48 -19.90
N ASP A 1040 7.58 26.63 -20.73
CA ASP A 1040 7.70 25.18 -20.64
C ASP A 1040 9.08 24.67 -21.09
N LEU A 1041 9.80 25.43 -21.91
CA LEU A 1041 11.12 25.04 -22.42
C LEU A 1041 12.17 24.92 -21.31
N ARG A 1042 11.94 25.59 -20.17
CA ARG A 1042 12.82 25.54 -19.00
C ARG A 1042 12.69 24.24 -18.19
N GLY A 1043 11.69 23.39 -18.44
CA GLY A 1043 11.38 22.24 -17.61
C GLY A 1043 10.96 22.63 -16.19
N GLY A 1044 10.78 21.66 -15.28
CA GLY A 1044 10.41 21.93 -13.88
C GLY A 1044 9.11 22.76 -13.75
N VAL A 1045 8.06 22.37 -14.48
CA VAL A 1045 6.79 23.10 -14.57
C VAL A 1045 6.17 23.30 -13.18
N ALA A 1046 6.20 22.27 -12.33
CA ALA A 1046 5.65 22.30 -10.98
C ALA A 1046 6.13 23.49 -10.14
N ASP A 1047 7.43 23.81 -10.15
CA ASP A 1047 8.02 24.92 -9.38
C ASP A 1047 7.37 26.28 -9.69
N ARG A 1048 6.85 26.46 -10.92
CA ARG A 1048 6.26 27.72 -11.42
C ARG A 1048 4.73 27.73 -11.50
N ALA A 1049 4.09 26.57 -11.49
CA ALA A 1049 2.63 26.46 -11.56
C ALA A 1049 1.93 26.95 -10.28
N ASN A 1050 0.63 27.28 -10.36
CA ASN A 1050 -0.15 27.67 -9.19
C ASN A 1050 -0.55 26.46 -8.35
N LEU A 1051 -0.79 25.31 -8.98
CA LEU A 1051 -0.91 24.02 -8.32
C LEU A 1051 0.40 23.25 -8.52
N LYS A 1052 1.06 22.84 -7.44
CA LYS A 1052 2.47 22.40 -7.49
C LYS A 1052 2.69 20.92 -7.90
N GLY A 1053 1.72 20.22 -8.46
CA GLY A 1053 1.85 18.82 -8.86
C GLY A 1053 0.51 18.17 -9.14
N PHE A 1054 0.33 16.91 -8.75
CA PHE A 1054 -0.91 16.16 -8.91
C PHE A 1054 -2.11 16.90 -8.32
N ALA A 1055 -2.94 17.52 -9.16
CA ALA A 1055 -4.20 18.14 -8.78
C ALA A 1055 -5.38 17.31 -9.31
N PHE A 1056 -6.47 17.25 -8.57
CA PHE A 1056 -7.69 16.49 -8.91
C PHE A 1056 -7.43 15.00 -9.16
N GLU A 1057 -6.35 14.49 -8.58
CA GLU A 1057 -5.99 13.09 -8.70
C GLU A 1057 -7.05 12.21 -8.04
N TYR A 1058 -7.47 11.14 -8.72
CA TYR A 1058 -8.59 10.29 -8.31
C TYR A 1058 -9.91 11.01 -8.00
N MET A 1059 -10.15 12.18 -8.59
CA MET A 1059 -11.43 12.85 -8.43
C MET A 1059 -12.56 11.97 -9.00
N THR A 1060 -13.57 11.71 -8.16
CA THR A 1060 -14.72 10.84 -8.48
C THR A 1060 -15.99 11.63 -8.71
N ASN A 1061 -16.09 12.87 -8.20
CA ASN A 1061 -17.22 13.78 -8.43
C ASN A 1061 -16.86 15.22 -7.99
N GLY A 1062 -17.73 16.18 -8.24
CA GLY A 1062 -17.58 17.59 -7.85
C GLY A 1062 -17.22 18.49 -9.01
N ARG A 1063 -17.12 19.79 -8.71
CA ARG A 1063 -16.82 20.84 -9.70
C ARG A 1063 -15.66 21.68 -9.21
N ALA A 1064 -14.74 22.03 -10.09
CA ALA A 1064 -13.61 22.89 -9.74
C ALA A 1064 -13.32 23.93 -10.82
N VAL A 1065 -13.05 25.18 -10.43
CA VAL A 1065 -12.50 26.22 -11.31
C VAL A 1065 -11.04 26.48 -10.93
N VAL A 1066 -10.16 26.46 -11.93
CA VAL A 1066 -8.74 26.79 -11.82
C VAL A 1066 -8.45 28.05 -12.62
N MET A 1067 -8.15 29.16 -11.93
CA MET A 1067 -7.89 30.46 -12.55
C MET A 1067 -6.45 30.63 -13.07
N GLY A 1068 -5.53 29.74 -12.71
CA GLY A 1068 -4.12 29.79 -13.09
C GLY A 1068 -3.60 28.48 -13.69
N ASP A 1069 -2.29 28.21 -13.59
CA ASP A 1069 -1.70 26.98 -14.11
C ASP A 1069 -2.07 25.78 -13.21
N PRO A 1070 -2.78 24.75 -13.73
CA PRO A 1070 -3.16 23.56 -12.97
C PRO A 1070 -1.97 22.64 -12.62
N GLY A 1071 -0.77 22.95 -13.11
CA GLY A 1071 0.44 22.19 -12.81
C GLY A 1071 0.51 20.86 -13.55
N PRO A 1072 1.69 20.21 -13.52
CA PRO A 1072 1.88 18.95 -14.23
C PRO A 1072 1.16 17.80 -13.50
N TRP A 1073 0.80 16.79 -14.29
CA TRP A 1073 0.17 15.54 -13.86
C TRP A 1073 -1.25 15.69 -13.30
N PHE A 1074 -1.95 16.78 -13.64
CA PHE A 1074 -3.32 16.99 -13.18
C PHE A 1074 -4.28 15.92 -13.74
N CYS A 1075 -5.34 15.64 -12.98
CA CYS A 1075 -6.42 14.70 -13.29
C CYS A 1075 -6.00 13.24 -13.48
N ALA A 1076 -4.81 12.84 -13.02
CA ALA A 1076 -4.41 11.44 -13.01
C ALA A 1076 -5.43 10.59 -12.22
N GLY A 1077 -6.00 9.57 -12.85
CA GLY A 1077 -7.03 8.73 -12.24
C GLY A 1077 -8.38 9.41 -11.98
N GLN A 1078 -8.65 10.61 -12.53
CA GLN A 1078 -9.98 11.22 -12.46
C GLN A 1078 -11.00 10.33 -13.19
N THR A 1079 -12.06 9.95 -12.47
CA THR A 1079 -13.15 9.10 -13.00
C THR A 1079 -14.52 9.77 -12.95
N GLY A 1080 -14.64 10.95 -12.34
CA GLY A 1080 -15.87 11.73 -12.33
C GLY A 1080 -15.65 13.21 -12.04
N GLY A 1081 -16.73 14.00 -12.07
CA GLY A 1081 -16.71 15.45 -11.87
C GLY A 1081 -16.14 16.25 -13.05
N ARG A 1082 -16.09 17.58 -12.90
CA ARG A 1082 -15.65 18.53 -13.95
C ARG A 1082 -14.64 19.54 -13.42
N VAL A 1083 -13.60 19.81 -14.20
CA VAL A 1083 -12.58 20.84 -13.90
C VAL A 1083 -12.57 21.88 -15.00
N TYR A 1084 -12.82 23.14 -14.65
CA TYR A 1084 -12.84 24.29 -15.53
C TYR A 1084 -11.49 25.01 -15.46
N LEU A 1085 -10.83 25.15 -16.61
CA LEU A 1085 -9.43 25.56 -16.74
C LEU A 1085 -9.36 26.91 -17.46
N ARG A 1086 -8.77 27.91 -16.81
CA ARG A 1086 -8.55 29.22 -17.44
C ARG A 1086 -7.60 29.10 -18.64
N VAL A 1087 -7.95 29.76 -19.74
CA VAL A 1087 -7.06 29.99 -20.89
C VAL A 1087 -6.66 31.46 -20.99
N ASN A 1088 -5.37 31.74 -21.08
CA ASN A 1088 -4.85 33.11 -21.18
C ASN A 1088 -3.59 33.14 -22.06
N GLU A 1089 -3.72 33.77 -23.24
CA GLU A 1089 -2.63 33.89 -24.22
C GLU A 1089 -1.44 34.70 -23.68
N GLU A 1090 -1.68 35.75 -22.87
CA GLU A 1090 -0.62 36.60 -22.31
C GLU A 1090 0.27 35.82 -21.33
N TRP A 1091 -0.29 34.80 -20.68
CA TRP A 1091 0.45 33.90 -19.79
C TRP A 1091 1.08 32.71 -20.50
N GLY A 1092 0.79 32.48 -21.79
CA GLY A 1092 1.16 31.24 -22.47
C GLY A 1092 0.41 30.03 -21.92
N LEU A 1093 -0.79 30.22 -21.36
CA LEU A 1093 -1.65 29.15 -20.87
C LEU A 1093 -2.79 28.92 -21.86
N ASP A 1094 -2.47 28.26 -22.97
CA ASP A 1094 -3.43 27.86 -24.01
C ASP A 1094 -3.83 26.39 -23.88
N ARG A 1095 -4.65 25.90 -24.81
CA ARG A 1095 -5.07 24.50 -24.89
C ARG A 1095 -3.87 23.55 -24.93
N GLU A 1096 -2.82 23.88 -25.68
CA GLU A 1096 -1.67 23.00 -25.85
C GLU A 1096 -0.83 22.93 -24.57
N ALA A 1097 -0.70 24.04 -23.86
CA ALA A 1097 -0.12 24.08 -22.53
C ALA A 1097 -0.91 23.19 -21.56
N LEU A 1098 -2.24 23.30 -21.54
CA LEU A 1098 -3.10 22.47 -20.69
C LEU A 1098 -2.99 20.98 -21.02
N GLU A 1099 -2.94 20.59 -22.31
CA GLU A 1099 -2.70 19.20 -22.71
C GLU A 1099 -1.33 18.68 -22.23
N ARG A 1100 -0.28 19.51 -22.22
CA ARG A 1100 1.03 19.16 -21.65
C ARG A 1100 1.01 18.99 -20.13
N ARG A 1101 0.05 19.59 -19.42
CA ARG A 1101 -0.13 19.43 -17.97
C ARG A 1101 -0.77 18.10 -17.61
N LYS A 1102 -1.55 17.50 -18.52
CA LYS A 1102 -2.30 16.27 -18.27
C LYS A 1102 -1.38 15.13 -17.85
N GLY A 1103 -1.75 14.42 -16.77
CA GLY A 1103 -1.02 13.23 -16.35
C GLY A 1103 -1.13 12.11 -17.39
N ARG A 1104 -0.08 11.29 -17.52
CA ARG A 1104 -0.11 10.05 -18.32
C ARG A 1104 -1.17 9.08 -17.81
N GLY A 1105 -1.42 9.08 -16.51
CA GLY A 1105 -2.50 8.32 -15.87
C GLY A 1105 -3.89 8.99 -15.97
N ALA A 1106 -4.03 10.13 -16.65
CA ALA A 1106 -5.29 10.84 -16.79
C ALA A 1106 -6.06 10.40 -18.05
N LYS A 1107 -7.30 9.95 -17.87
CA LYS A 1107 -8.23 9.58 -18.94
C LYS A 1107 -9.33 10.63 -19.06
N VAL A 1108 -8.93 11.83 -19.45
CA VAL A 1108 -9.80 13.02 -19.52
C VAL A 1108 -9.63 13.74 -20.86
N ASP A 1109 -10.72 14.35 -21.32
CA ASP A 1109 -10.78 15.18 -22.51
C ASP A 1109 -10.88 16.66 -22.13
N ILE A 1110 -10.00 17.49 -22.71
CA ILE A 1110 -10.09 18.95 -22.60
C ILE A 1110 -10.85 19.49 -23.80
N ARG A 1111 -11.97 20.20 -23.59
CA ARG A 1111 -12.85 20.72 -24.65
C ARG A 1111 -13.47 22.07 -24.28
N GLU A 1112 -14.11 22.71 -25.25
CA GLU A 1112 -14.90 23.93 -25.02
C GLU A 1112 -16.01 23.68 -24.00
N LEU A 1113 -16.44 24.73 -23.28
CA LEU A 1113 -17.56 24.62 -22.35
C LEU A 1113 -18.84 24.19 -23.08
N ASP A 1114 -19.58 23.27 -22.49
CA ASP A 1114 -20.99 23.06 -22.85
C ASP A 1114 -21.90 24.02 -22.08
N ALA A 1115 -23.20 24.00 -22.38
CA ALA A 1115 -24.17 24.90 -21.75
C ALA A 1115 -24.22 24.75 -20.22
N GLU A 1116 -23.98 23.56 -19.69
CA GLU A 1116 -23.91 23.31 -18.25
C GLU A 1116 -22.58 23.84 -17.67
N GLY A 1117 -21.48 23.68 -18.40
CA GLY A 1117 -20.17 24.22 -18.04
C GLY A 1117 -20.15 25.75 -17.93
N VAL A 1118 -20.86 26.46 -18.82
CA VAL A 1118 -21.02 27.92 -18.71
C VAL A 1118 -21.76 28.31 -17.43
N LEU A 1119 -22.84 27.60 -17.09
CA LEU A 1119 -23.60 27.84 -15.86
C LEU A 1119 -22.77 27.52 -14.61
N ASP A 1120 -22.03 26.41 -14.64
CA ASP A 1120 -21.15 26.00 -13.55
C ASP A 1120 -20.07 27.06 -13.26
N VAL A 1121 -19.38 27.56 -14.30
CA VAL A 1121 -18.37 28.61 -14.13
C VAL A 1121 -18.99 29.89 -13.58
N GLN A 1122 -20.17 30.30 -14.08
CA GLN A 1122 -20.89 31.48 -13.60
C GLN A 1122 -21.29 31.34 -12.12
N GLU A 1123 -21.79 30.17 -11.72
CA GLU A 1123 -22.19 29.90 -10.35
C GLU A 1123 -20.98 29.86 -9.40
N LEU A 1124 -19.94 29.08 -9.74
CA LEU A 1124 -18.76 28.89 -8.91
C LEU A 1124 -18.00 30.22 -8.71
N LEU A 1125 -17.80 30.98 -9.78
CA LEU A 1125 -17.17 32.29 -9.70
C LEU A 1125 -18.08 33.34 -9.06
N GLY A 1126 -19.40 33.26 -9.22
CA GLY A 1126 -20.36 34.12 -8.52
C GLY A 1126 -20.33 33.92 -7.00
N ASN A 1127 -20.24 32.67 -6.56
CA ASN A 1127 -20.03 32.33 -5.15
C ASN A 1127 -18.68 32.86 -4.65
N TYR A 1128 -17.62 32.71 -5.44
CA TYR A 1128 -16.30 33.27 -5.10
C TYR A 1128 -16.30 34.81 -5.03
N CYS A 1129 -17.00 35.50 -5.94
CA CYS A 1129 -17.19 36.95 -5.89
C CYS A 1129 -17.89 37.40 -4.60
N SER A 1130 -18.84 36.60 -4.10
CA SER A 1130 -19.51 36.88 -2.84
C SER A 1130 -18.54 36.82 -1.67
N GLU A 1131 -17.59 35.88 -1.68
CA GLU A 1131 -16.51 35.79 -0.68
C GLU A 1131 -15.47 36.91 -0.80
N LEU A 1132 -15.14 37.33 -2.02
CA LEU A 1132 -14.29 38.50 -2.25
C LEU A 1132 -14.92 39.77 -1.66
N ARG A 1133 -16.22 40.00 -1.90
CA ARG A 1133 -16.96 41.12 -1.31
C ARG A 1133 -17.05 40.99 0.22
N ALA A 1134 -17.31 39.80 0.74
CA ALA A 1134 -17.33 39.52 2.18
C ALA A 1134 -15.98 39.81 2.87
N THR A 1135 -14.87 39.72 2.13
CA THR A 1135 -13.51 40.06 2.60
C THR A 1135 -13.02 41.43 2.13
N ARG A 1136 -13.91 42.31 1.65
CA ARG A 1136 -13.61 43.71 1.24
C ARG A 1136 -12.67 43.78 0.03
N GLN A 1137 -12.99 43.05 -1.04
CA GLN A 1137 -12.23 42.97 -2.30
C GLN A 1137 -13.12 43.25 -3.52
N ASP A 1138 -13.85 44.36 -3.50
CA ASP A 1138 -14.86 44.68 -4.52
C ASP A 1138 -14.30 44.78 -5.94
N GLU A 1139 -13.14 45.45 -6.12
CA GLU A 1139 -12.49 45.58 -7.44
C GLU A 1139 -12.13 44.21 -8.05
N GLU A 1140 -11.62 43.29 -7.23
CA GLU A 1140 -11.29 41.93 -7.66
C GLU A 1140 -12.56 41.12 -7.94
N ALA A 1141 -13.62 41.30 -7.14
CA ALA A 1141 -14.91 40.66 -7.37
C ALA A 1141 -15.53 41.09 -8.70
N ASP A 1142 -15.42 42.38 -9.05
CA ASP A 1142 -15.94 42.90 -10.31
C ASP A 1142 -15.13 42.37 -11.51
N ARG A 1143 -13.80 42.27 -11.37
CA ARG A 1143 -12.93 41.62 -12.38
C ARG A 1143 -13.32 40.16 -12.61
N VAL A 1144 -13.48 39.38 -11.53
CA VAL A 1144 -13.87 37.96 -11.62
C VAL A 1144 -15.29 37.80 -12.18
N SER A 1145 -16.21 38.69 -11.80
CA SER A 1145 -17.58 38.68 -12.32
C SER A 1145 -17.63 38.93 -13.83
N ALA A 1146 -16.77 39.81 -14.35
CA ALA A 1146 -16.64 40.02 -15.79
C ALA A 1146 -16.10 38.77 -16.51
N LEU A 1147 -15.09 38.10 -15.93
CA LEU A 1147 -14.57 36.84 -16.45
C LEU A 1147 -15.63 35.74 -16.48
N ALA A 1148 -16.45 35.63 -15.42
CA ALA A 1148 -17.53 34.67 -15.33
C ALA A 1148 -18.63 34.92 -16.40
N ALA A 1149 -18.93 36.18 -16.69
CA ALA A 1149 -19.88 36.55 -17.73
C ALA A 1149 -19.39 36.17 -19.15
N ALA A 1150 -18.07 36.16 -19.36
CA ALA A 1150 -17.41 35.77 -20.62
C ALA A 1150 -16.78 34.36 -20.54
N ALA A 1151 -17.40 33.43 -19.81
CA ALA A 1151 -16.81 32.12 -19.53
C ALA A 1151 -16.37 31.34 -20.78
N GLU A 1152 -17.17 31.39 -21.86
CA GLU A 1152 -16.87 30.70 -23.13
C GLU A 1152 -15.58 31.18 -23.80
N GLU A 1153 -15.18 32.44 -23.59
CA GLU A 1153 -13.96 33.02 -24.17
C GLU A 1153 -12.71 32.71 -23.32
N HIS A 1154 -12.92 32.18 -22.11
CA HIS A 1154 -11.94 32.28 -21.04
C HIS A 1154 -11.65 30.96 -20.34
N PHE A 1155 -12.48 29.94 -20.54
CA PHE A 1155 -12.31 28.65 -19.89
C PHE A 1155 -12.53 27.50 -20.86
N LEU A 1156 -11.78 26.43 -20.63
CA LEU A 1156 -12.04 25.10 -21.15
C LEU A 1156 -12.54 24.20 -20.03
N MET A 1157 -13.10 23.04 -20.36
CA MET A 1157 -13.44 22.01 -19.38
C MET A 1157 -12.67 20.72 -19.63
N SER A 1158 -12.19 20.11 -18.55
CA SER A 1158 -11.63 18.76 -18.49
C SER A 1158 -12.66 17.82 -17.87
N ILE A 1159 -13.05 16.78 -18.61
CA ILE A 1159 -14.03 15.78 -18.17
C ILE A 1159 -13.54 14.36 -18.45
N PRO A 1160 -13.91 13.36 -17.63
CA PRO A 1160 -13.50 11.97 -17.83
C PRO A 1160 -14.02 11.36 -19.14
N GLU A 1161 -13.19 10.52 -19.76
CA GLU A 1161 -13.59 9.65 -20.86
C GLU A 1161 -14.54 8.54 -20.35
N GLN A 1162 -15.60 8.21 -21.10
CA GLN A 1162 -16.43 7.03 -20.78
C GLN A 1162 -15.73 5.76 -21.29
N GLN A 1163 -15.20 4.92 -20.39
CA GLN A 1163 -14.68 3.59 -20.73
C GLN A 1163 -15.26 2.51 -19.81
N GLN A 1164 -15.76 1.41 -20.40
CA GLN A 1164 -16.02 0.15 -19.68
C GLN A 1164 -14.84 -0.80 -19.88
N THR A 1165 -14.25 -1.30 -18.80
CA THR A 1165 -13.08 -2.20 -18.78
C THR A 1165 -13.44 -3.64 -18.37
N ASP A 1166 -12.64 -4.62 -18.80
CA ASP A 1166 -12.78 -6.04 -18.42
C ASP A 1166 -12.34 -6.27 -16.96
N PRO A 1167 -13.22 -6.75 -16.07
CA PRO A 1167 -12.94 -6.91 -14.64
C PRO A 1167 -12.14 -8.17 -14.26
N SER A 1168 -11.85 -9.06 -15.22
CA SER A 1168 -11.03 -10.27 -15.00
C SER A 1168 -9.52 -10.00 -15.10
N VAL A 1169 -9.18 -8.84 -15.65
CA VAL A 1169 -7.82 -8.37 -15.86
C VAL A 1169 -7.59 -7.16 -14.94
N SER A 1170 -6.36 -7.01 -14.45
CA SER A 1170 -5.99 -5.77 -13.76
C SER A 1170 -6.09 -4.60 -14.73
N THR A 1171 -6.97 -3.64 -14.42
CA THR A 1171 -7.03 -2.33 -15.10
C THR A 1171 -5.95 -1.37 -14.58
N GLU A 1172 -5.24 -1.79 -13.51
CA GLU A 1172 -3.87 -1.38 -13.21
C GLU A 1172 -2.91 -2.10 -14.16
#